data_AF-A0A6B1FJJ5-F1
#
_entry.id   AF-A0A6B1FJJ5-F1
#
_cell.length_a   1.000
_cell.length_b   1.000
_cell.length_c   1.000
_cell.angle_alpha   90.00
_cell.angle_beta   90.00
_cell.angle_gamma   90.00
#
_symmetry.space_group_name_H-M   'P 1'
#
loop_
_entity.id
_entity.type
_entity.pdbx_description
1 polymer ?
#
loop_
_entity_poly.entity_id
_entity_poly.type
_entity_poly.pdbx_seq_one_letter_code
_entity_poly.pdbx_strand_id
1 'polypeptide(L)'
;MADSDANLAGMTSFTEDERAPMNLEVLLVGGILAAAVILFVTEKVRVDLVALMVMLGLVVAGILDGEEAIMGFANEAVITIASVLVLSGALARTGVARFIGQRVLAASGSGVGRLTAVMMATVGLLSGIMNDIGITALMLPVVLDMARRIGTPPSKLLMPLAFGSLLGGMTTLIGTAPNILVNGALRDAGFEPFGMFSFTPVGLTALAAGIVYMTFLGRRLFPNRDPKKESAPADLGGLYGLGGLVGMLKAPRHSTLAGKTLQQSRLGQALGLNVVAVQRSGQMILAPGPDFVLSGGDEMVVEGTLERFEGLRAWKHLEIESRDRALERITDASIEVAELELAEGSPLIGQTVRKANLRQTRGLHVLAILRDVRVHRTGLRLMTLTAGDRLVVAMKSGRFAALEEGKTFGAIHSVSARELISHYQMERRIQSVRISQESLLAGQLLAETRLADAFGLTVVGILRADEELLMPDPDTILEGGDVLLLRGRLEDLRILRALQELTVGDNRPLDVSRLESDTVGLAEASLSPRTTFAGRTIEELNFRENYGVSILAIWRNGEIYRTGLRQMKLLPGDAFLLYGDRSRLARLVENPDFLVMTEGVAEVVRSRKAPVSALIMAGVLTSVVSGLLPIYVAAPIGAVLMVLTGCLNMEEAYRCIELKAVVLIAGMLSLGLAM
;
A
#
# COMPACT_ATOMS: atom_id res chain seq x y z
N MET A 1 -11.55 91.27 43.23
CA MET A 1 -10.13 91.09 42.86
C MET A 1 -9.35 90.82 44.14
N ALA A 2 -9.67 89.72 44.82
CA ALA A 2 -9.15 89.35 46.14
C ALA A 2 -9.44 87.86 46.42
N ASP A 3 -9.09 86.96 45.49
CA ASP A 3 -9.30 85.52 45.67
C ASP A 3 -8.31 84.65 44.86
N SER A 4 -7.09 85.16 44.65
CA SER A 4 -6.05 84.48 43.84
C SER A 4 -4.81 84.05 44.64
N ASP A 5 -4.71 84.38 45.93
CA ASP A 5 -3.49 84.14 46.72
C ASP A 5 -3.67 83.09 47.84
N ALA A 6 -4.84 82.45 47.95
CA ALA A 6 -5.07 81.37 48.91
C ALA A 6 -4.70 79.97 48.39
N ASN A 7 -4.42 79.81 47.09
CA ASN A 7 -4.18 78.51 46.45
C ASN A 7 -2.71 78.11 46.29
N LEU A 8 -1.75 78.93 46.77
CA LEU A 8 -0.31 78.56 46.72
C LEU A 8 0.26 78.04 48.04
N ALA A 9 -0.50 78.03 49.14
CA ALA A 9 -0.03 77.53 50.44
C ALA A 9 -0.36 76.05 50.70
N GLY A 10 -1.05 75.36 49.78
CA GLY A 10 -1.39 73.93 49.90
C GLY A 10 -0.48 72.98 49.11
N MET A 11 0.56 73.48 48.43
CA MET A 11 1.40 72.68 47.51
C MET A 11 2.79 72.33 48.06
N THR A 12 3.02 72.42 49.38
CA THR A 12 4.29 72.02 50.00
C THR A 12 4.12 71.22 51.29
N SER A 13 3.23 70.23 51.28
CA SER A 13 3.26 69.14 52.26
C SER A 13 3.06 67.79 51.56
N PHE A 14 3.90 67.51 50.56
CA PHE A 14 4.28 66.13 50.23
C PHE A 14 5.49 65.77 51.11
N THR A 15 5.28 65.79 52.43
CA THR A 15 6.20 65.19 53.39
C THR A 15 5.90 63.70 53.42
N GLU A 16 6.76 62.93 52.76
CA GLU A 16 7.31 61.66 53.23
C GLU A 16 6.44 60.84 54.21
N ASP A 17 5.31 60.29 53.79
CA ASP A 17 4.72 59.14 54.50
C ASP A 17 3.74 58.34 53.63
N GLU A 18 4.26 57.54 52.69
CA GLU A 18 3.51 56.40 52.10
C GLU A 18 4.41 55.41 51.35
N ARG A 19 5.62 55.12 51.88
CA ARG A 19 6.21 53.80 51.62
C ARG A 19 5.47 52.79 52.49
N ALA A 20 4.25 52.45 52.07
CA ALA A 20 3.56 51.28 52.61
C ALA A 20 4.56 50.10 52.56
N PRO A 21 4.85 49.43 53.69
CA PRO A 21 5.72 48.27 53.65
C PRO A 21 5.12 47.31 52.62
N MET A 22 5.95 46.75 51.72
CA MET A 22 5.46 45.72 50.79
C MET A 22 4.78 44.64 51.63
N ASN A 23 3.45 44.51 51.51
CA ASN A 23 2.70 43.48 52.19
C ASN A 23 3.34 42.12 51.86
N LEU A 24 3.56 41.28 52.87
CA LEU A 24 4.17 39.95 52.70
C LEU A 24 3.44 39.15 51.61
N GLU A 25 2.12 39.32 51.51
CA GLU A 25 1.27 38.76 50.46
C GLU A 25 1.67 39.22 49.05
N VAL A 26 1.91 40.52 48.84
CA VAL A 26 2.35 41.06 47.54
C VAL A 26 3.72 40.51 47.14
N LEU A 27 4.64 40.37 48.10
CA LEU A 27 5.95 39.75 47.85
C LEU A 27 5.82 38.25 47.51
N LEU A 28 4.92 37.53 48.19
CA LEU A 28 4.64 36.12 47.94
C LEU A 28 4.00 35.91 46.56
N VAL A 29 2.94 36.65 46.22
CA VAL A 29 2.29 36.60 44.89
C VAL A 29 3.29 36.96 43.80
N GLY A 30 4.06 38.05 43.97
CA GLY A 30 5.09 38.46 43.02
C GLY A 30 6.20 37.42 42.86
N GLY A 31 6.61 36.75 43.94
CA GLY A 31 7.57 35.65 43.90
C GLY A 31 7.04 34.43 43.15
N ILE A 32 5.79 34.04 43.38
CA ILE A 32 5.11 32.94 42.67
C ILE A 32 5.00 33.27 41.18
N LEU A 33 4.60 34.50 40.83
CA LEU A 33 4.53 34.97 39.45
C LEU A 33 5.91 34.93 38.76
N ALA A 34 6.96 35.44 39.40
CA ALA A 34 8.31 35.43 38.86
C ALA A 34 8.80 33.98 38.62
N ALA A 35 8.56 33.08 39.58
CA ALA A 35 8.87 31.67 39.42
C ALA A 35 8.10 31.03 38.26
N ALA A 36 6.80 31.33 38.12
CA ALA A 36 5.97 30.84 37.02
C ALA A 36 6.51 31.30 35.66
N VAL A 37 6.86 32.59 35.53
CA VAL A 37 7.45 33.15 34.29
C VAL A 37 8.78 32.46 33.96
N ILE A 38 9.67 32.26 34.94
CA ILE A 38 10.94 31.54 34.73
C ILE A 38 10.68 30.09 34.27
N LEU A 39 9.72 29.40 34.88
CA LEU A 39 9.37 28.03 34.50
C LEU A 39 8.76 27.96 33.10
N PHE A 40 7.94 28.93 32.70
CA PHE A 40 7.43 29.02 31.33
C PHE A 40 8.53 29.27 30.31
N VAL A 41 9.43 30.24 30.56
CA VAL A 41 10.52 30.58 29.64
C VAL A 41 11.54 29.45 29.50
N THR A 42 11.81 28.71 30.59
CA THR A 42 12.77 27.60 30.55
C THR A 42 12.21 26.32 29.95
N GLU A 43 10.88 26.19 29.83
CA GLU A 43 10.15 25.01 29.33
C GLU A 43 10.56 23.67 29.98
N LYS A 44 11.26 23.71 31.13
CA LYS A 44 11.75 22.51 31.84
C LYS A 44 10.63 21.70 32.46
N VAL A 45 9.54 22.37 32.81
CA VAL A 45 8.35 21.79 33.41
C VAL A 45 7.18 22.07 32.47
N ARG A 46 6.30 21.08 32.29
CA ARG A 46 5.12 21.25 31.43
C ARG A 46 4.25 22.39 31.96
N VAL A 47 3.73 23.21 31.05
CA VAL A 47 2.95 24.41 31.36
C VAL A 47 1.72 24.15 32.24
N ASP A 48 1.07 23.00 32.07
CA ASP A 48 -0.07 22.57 32.89
C ASP A 48 0.33 22.26 34.33
N LEU A 49 1.52 21.68 34.53
CA LEU A 49 2.08 21.47 35.86
C LEU A 49 2.52 22.78 36.51
N VAL A 50 3.05 23.73 35.73
CA VAL A 50 3.36 25.08 36.24
C VAL A 50 2.11 25.75 36.79
N ALA A 51 1.00 25.70 36.05
CA ALA A 51 -0.27 26.27 36.50
C ALA A 51 -0.80 25.60 37.79
N LEU A 52 -0.70 24.27 37.90
CA LEU A 52 -1.06 23.56 39.13
C LEU A 52 -0.14 23.91 40.31
N MET A 53 1.16 24.08 40.07
CA MET A 53 2.11 24.52 41.11
C MET A 53 1.82 25.94 41.58
N VAL A 54 1.42 26.83 40.67
CA VAL A 54 1.01 28.20 41.00
C VAL A 54 -0.26 28.18 41.85
N MET A 55 -1.30 27.48 41.40
CA MET A 55 -2.55 27.32 42.15
C MET A 55 -2.29 26.74 43.55
N LEU A 56 -1.53 25.64 43.63
CA LEU A 56 -1.18 25.01 44.91
C LEU A 56 -0.33 25.95 45.79
N GLY A 57 0.61 26.68 45.19
CA GLY A 57 1.45 27.64 45.88
C GLY A 57 0.65 28.75 46.54
N LEU A 58 -0.38 29.27 45.85
CA LEU A 58 -1.28 30.30 46.40
C LEU A 58 -2.12 29.76 47.56
N VAL A 59 -2.64 28.53 47.46
CA VAL A 59 -3.41 27.87 48.53
C VAL A 59 -2.52 27.59 49.75
N VAL A 60 -1.32 27.05 49.54
CA VAL A 60 -0.38 26.76 50.62
C VAL A 60 0.12 28.04 51.29
N ALA A 61 0.29 29.12 50.53
CA ALA A 61 0.63 30.43 51.06
C ALA A 61 -0.53 31.09 51.83
N GLY A 62 -1.73 30.51 51.80
CA GLY A 62 -2.93 31.06 52.46
C GLY A 62 -3.49 32.31 51.78
N ILE A 63 -3.10 32.56 50.52
CA ILE A 63 -3.56 33.72 49.73
C ILE A 63 -4.94 33.43 49.15
N LEU A 64 -5.20 32.18 48.78
CA LEU A 64 -6.50 31.69 48.32
C LEU A 64 -6.93 30.52 49.19
N ASP A 65 -8.23 30.40 49.40
CA ASP A 65 -8.79 29.17 49.93
C ASP A 65 -8.93 28.07 48.86
N GLY A 66 -9.28 26.85 49.29
CA GLY A 66 -9.42 25.71 48.38
C GLY A 66 -10.60 25.85 47.41
N GLU A 67 -11.63 26.61 47.76
CA GLU A 67 -12.80 26.84 46.92
C GLU A 67 -12.46 27.83 45.81
N GLU A 68 -11.88 28.98 46.16
CA GLU A 68 -11.37 30.04 45.28
C GLU A 68 -10.36 29.50 44.27
N ALA A 69 -9.45 28.62 44.72
CA ALA A 69 -8.48 27.99 43.84
C ALA A 69 -9.12 27.13 42.74
N ILE A 70 -10.24 26.45 43.04
CA ILE A 70 -10.93 25.56 42.11
C ILE A 70 -11.97 26.32 41.26
N MET A 71 -12.45 27.50 41.70
CA MET A 71 -13.39 28.33 40.95
C MET A 71 -12.92 28.64 39.52
N GLY A 72 -11.61 28.72 39.29
CA GLY A 72 -11.02 28.89 37.96
C GLY A 72 -11.44 27.80 36.96
N PHE A 73 -11.72 26.56 37.40
CA PHE A 73 -12.21 25.48 36.53
C PHE A 73 -13.68 25.64 36.13
N ALA A 74 -14.48 26.36 36.93
CA ALA A 74 -15.87 26.66 36.62
C ALA A 74 -16.04 27.91 35.75
N ASN A 75 -14.93 28.59 35.38
CA ASN A 75 -14.97 29.80 34.58
C ASN A 75 -15.55 29.55 33.17
N GLU A 76 -16.37 30.50 32.69
CA GLU A 76 -17.03 30.45 31.39
C GLU A 76 -16.04 30.20 30.24
N ALA A 77 -14.83 30.78 30.30
CA ALA A 77 -13.81 30.60 29.28
C ALA A 77 -13.30 29.16 29.21
N VAL A 78 -13.09 28.51 30.36
CA VAL A 78 -12.63 27.11 30.44
C VAL A 78 -13.66 26.17 29.82
N ILE A 79 -14.93 26.34 30.20
CA ILE A 79 -16.05 25.55 29.67
C ILE A 79 -16.23 25.76 28.16
N THR A 80 -16.10 27.02 27.71
CA THR A 80 -16.18 27.38 26.30
C THR A 80 -15.08 26.71 25.49
N ILE A 81 -13.84 26.80 25.94
CA ILE A 81 -12.68 26.23 25.23
C ILE A 81 -12.82 24.71 25.13
N ALA A 82 -13.12 24.02 26.24
CA ALA A 82 -13.33 22.58 26.22
C ALA A 82 -14.43 22.17 25.22
N SER A 83 -15.53 22.93 25.17
CA SER A 83 -16.65 22.65 24.28
C SER A 83 -16.33 22.94 22.81
N VAL A 84 -15.62 24.03 22.51
CA VAL A 84 -15.18 24.38 21.15
C VAL A 84 -14.16 23.35 20.62
N LEU A 85 -13.30 22.81 21.48
CA LEU A 85 -12.39 21.71 21.12
C LEU A 85 -13.16 20.44 20.74
N VAL A 86 -14.19 20.07 21.49
CA VAL A 86 -15.09 18.94 21.14
C VAL A 86 -15.80 19.19 19.81
N LEU A 87 -16.37 20.38 19.62
CA LEU A 87 -17.04 20.76 18.36
C LEU A 87 -16.08 20.69 17.16
N SER A 88 -14.86 21.22 17.31
CA SER A 88 -13.81 21.20 16.28
C SER A 88 -13.36 19.77 15.96
N GLY A 89 -13.16 18.95 17.00
CA GLY A 89 -12.83 17.53 16.85
C GLY A 89 -13.93 16.74 16.13
N ALA A 90 -15.20 17.06 16.38
CA ALA A 90 -16.32 16.44 15.68
C ALA A 90 -16.31 16.76 14.17
N LEU A 91 -16.03 18.01 13.79
CA LEU A 91 -15.90 18.41 12.38
C LEU A 91 -14.76 17.68 11.68
N ALA A 92 -13.62 17.51 12.36
CA ALA A 92 -12.49 16.75 11.85
C ALA A 92 -12.85 15.26 11.65
N ARG A 93 -13.43 14.62 12.68
CA ARG A 93 -13.81 13.19 12.68
C ARG A 93 -14.92 12.84 11.71
N THR A 94 -15.85 13.76 11.46
CA THR A 94 -16.94 13.58 10.48
C THR A 94 -16.50 13.86 9.04
N GLY A 95 -15.31 14.44 8.83
CA GLY A 95 -14.74 14.64 7.50
C GLY A 95 -15.19 15.90 6.78
N VAL A 96 -15.93 16.79 7.47
CA VAL A 96 -16.30 18.11 6.93
C VAL A 96 -15.05 18.84 6.47
N ALA A 97 -14.00 18.78 7.28
CA ALA A 97 -12.79 19.50 6.99
C ALA A 97 -11.97 18.85 5.84
N ARG A 98 -12.03 17.52 5.66
CA ARG A 98 -11.46 16.83 4.47
C ARG A 98 -12.17 17.24 3.17
N PHE A 99 -13.50 17.35 3.20
CA PHE A 99 -14.29 17.84 2.06
C PHE A 99 -13.85 19.25 1.65
N ILE A 100 -13.58 20.11 2.64
CA ILE A 100 -13.10 21.47 2.36
C ILE A 100 -11.68 21.45 1.78
N GLY A 101 -10.77 20.62 2.30
CA GLY A 101 -9.43 20.43 1.72
C GLY A 101 -9.46 20.00 0.25
N GLN A 102 -10.38 19.13 -0.16
CA GLN A 102 -10.57 18.76 -1.56
C GLN A 102 -11.05 19.93 -2.43
N ARG A 103 -11.88 20.82 -1.88
CA ARG A 103 -12.34 22.04 -2.58
C ARG A 103 -11.23 23.07 -2.73
N VAL A 104 -10.35 23.21 -1.73
CA VAL A 104 -9.12 24.02 -1.82
C VAL A 104 -8.28 23.54 -3.01
N LEU A 105 -8.08 22.23 -3.12
CA LEU A 105 -7.30 21.65 -4.20
C LEU A 105 -7.91 21.95 -5.58
N ALA A 106 -9.22 21.78 -5.73
CA ALA A 106 -9.93 22.07 -6.97
C ALA A 106 -9.83 23.56 -7.38
N ALA A 107 -9.83 24.49 -6.41
CA ALA A 107 -9.78 25.93 -6.67
C ALA A 107 -8.37 26.47 -6.96
N SER A 108 -7.31 25.72 -6.62
CA SER A 108 -5.92 26.20 -6.60
C SER A 108 -5.18 26.10 -7.95
N GLY A 109 -5.57 25.18 -8.84
CA GLY A 109 -4.91 25.00 -10.14
C GLY A 109 -3.44 24.55 -10.05
N SER A 110 -2.61 24.91 -11.05
CA SER A 110 -1.21 24.46 -11.18
C SER A 110 -0.16 25.41 -10.56
N GLY A 111 -0.54 26.61 -10.14
CA GLY A 111 0.40 27.62 -9.66
C GLY A 111 0.61 27.55 -8.14
N VAL A 112 1.85 27.30 -7.69
CA VAL A 112 2.24 27.35 -6.25
C VAL A 112 1.83 28.70 -5.62
N GLY A 113 1.94 29.78 -6.41
CA GLY A 113 1.25 31.08 -6.29
C GLY A 113 -0.11 31.05 -5.61
N ARG A 114 -1.03 30.57 -6.43
CA ARG A 114 -2.45 30.52 -6.16
C ARG A 114 -2.75 29.47 -5.09
N LEU A 115 -2.01 28.37 -5.08
CA LEU A 115 -2.11 27.32 -4.07
C LEU A 115 -1.91 27.87 -2.65
N THR A 116 -0.82 28.59 -2.41
CA THR A 116 -0.54 29.18 -1.09
C THR A 116 -1.65 30.13 -0.68
N ALA A 117 -2.09 31.02 -1.59
CA ALA A 117 -3.12 32.01 -1.28
C ALA A 117 -4.48 31.37 -0.98
N VAL A 118 -4.93 30.44 -1.82
CA VAL A 118 -6.21 29.72 -1.64
C VAL A 118 -6.18 28.85 -0.40
N MET A 119 -5.07 28.15 -0.15
CA MET A 119 -4.87 27.36 1.06
C MET A 119 -4.91 28.25 2.31
N MET A 120 -4.10 29.30 2.39
CA MET A 120 -4.07 30.19 3.56
C MET A 120 -5.40 30.89 3.78
N ALA A 121 -6.09 31.35 2.73
CA ALA A 121 -7.41 31.94 2.85
C ALA A 121 -8.41 30.94 3.41
N THR A 122 -8.40 29.70 2.90
CA THR A 122 -9.36 28.69 3.34
C THR A 122 -9.06 28.22 4.75
N VAL A 123 -7.81 27.87 5.04
CA VAL A 123 -7.37 27.49 6.40
C VAL A 123 -7.64 28.62 7.38
N GLY A 124 -7.35 29.86 7.01
CA GLY A 124 -7.54 31.01 7.88
C GLY A 124 -9.02 31.25 8.21
N LEU A 125 -9.89 31.20 7.21
CA LEU A 125 -11.34 31.32 7.44
C LEU A 125 -11.87 30.17 8.31
N LEU A 126 -11.36 28.96 8.13
CA LEU A 126 -11.77 27.80 8.93
C LEU A 126 -11.23 27.83 10.36
N SER A 127 -10.00 28.32 10.54
CA SER A 127 -9.38 28.52 11.87
C SER A 127 -10.10 29.61 12.67
N GLY A 128 -10.81 30.52 12.00
CA GLY A 128 -11.76 31.41 12.69
C GLY A 128 -12.95 30.67 13.32
N ILE A 129 -13.18 29.40 13.02
CA ILE A 129 -14.32 28.62 13.54
C ILE A 129 -13.83 27.38 14.31
N MET A 130 -12.71 26.80 13.91
CA MET A 130 -12.09 25.62 14.52
C MET A 130 -10.79 26.01 15.22
N ASN A 131 -10.34 25.21 16.19
CA ASN A 131 -9.02 25.43 16.75
C ASN A 131 -7.90 25.28 15.70
N ASP A 132 -6.84 26.03 15.92
CA ASP A 132 -5.65 26.09 15.09
C ASP A 132 -4.92 24.74 14.99
N ILE A 133 -4.89 23.96 16.07
CA ILE A 133 -4.27 22.62 16.11
C ILE A 133 -5.03 21.63 15.22
N GLY A 134 -6.36 21.60 15.31
CA GLY A 134 -7.23 20.65 14.62
C GLY A 134 -7.29 20.90 13.12
N ILE A 135 -7.41 22.17 12.70
CA ILE A 135 -7.36 22.48 11.26
C ILE A 135 -5.97 22.20 10.69
N THR A 136 -4.89 22.48 11.43
CA THR A 136 -3.52 22.19 10.99
C THR A 136 -3.29 20.68 10.85
N ALA A 137 -3.63 19.89 11.88
CA ALA A 137 -3.45 18.43 11.87
C ALA A 137 -4.22 17.77 10.73
N LEU A 138 -5.42 18.27 10.42
CA LEU A 138 -6.23 17.77 9.32
C LEU A 138 -5.69 18.21 7.94
N MET A 139 -5.25 19.45 7.81
CA MET A 139 -4.73 19.96 6.55
C MET A 139 -3.30 19.50 6.28
N LEU A 140 -2.54 19.08 7.29
CA LEU A 140 -1.19 18.55 7.17
C LEU A 140 -1.09 17.42 6.13
N PRO A 141 -1.86 16.30 6.21
CA PRO A 141 -1.79 15.23 5.21
C PRO A 141 -2.23 15.72 3.82
N VAL A 142 -3.21 16.61 3.74
CA VAL A 142 -3.69 17.19 2.46
C VAL A 142 -2.58 18.02 1.81
N VAL A 143 -1.93 18.89 2.58
CA VAL A 143 -0.83 19.74 2.13
C VAL A 143 0.41 18.91 1.77
N LEU A 144 0.71 17.84 2.51
CA LEU A 144 1.79 16.90 2.19
C LEU A 144 1.53 16.14 0.89
N ASP A 145 0.31 15.70 0.64
CA ASP A 145 -0.08 15.06 -0.63
C ASP A 145 0.02 16.05 -1.80
N MET A 146 -0.43 17.28 -1.60
CA MET A 146 -0.35 18.36 -2.59
C MET A 146 1.10 18.73 -2.93
N ALA A 147 1.96 18.84 -1.91
CA ALA A 147 3.39 19.07 -2.08
C ALA A 147 4.02 18.00 -2.98
N ARG A 148 3.66 16.72 -2.73
CA ARG A 148 4.09 15.56 -3.53
C ARG A 148 3.58 15.62 -4.97
N ARG A 149 2.29 15.85 -5.19
CA ARG A 149 1.67 15.92 -6.54
C ARG A 149 2.28 17.01 -7.42
N ILE A 150 2.62 18.16 -6.84
CA ILE A 150 3.14 19.33 -7.56
C ILE A 150 4.68 19.32 -7.60
N GLY A 151 5.34 18.39 -6.91
CA GLY A 151 6.80 18.30 -6.85
C GLY A 151 7.46 19.47 -6.10
N THR A 152 6.77 20.04 -5.11
CA THR A 152 7.29 21.14 -4.28
C THR A 152 7.69 20.63 -2.90
N PRO A 153 8.79 21.11 -2.30
CA PRO A 153 9.16 20.74 -0.94
C PRO A 153 8.03 21.08 0.06
N PRO A 154 7.57 20.12 0.88
CA PRO A 154 6.57 20.33 1.92
C PRO A 154 6.77 21.57 2.78
N SER A 155 7.99 21.88 3.20
CA SER A 155 8.29 23.06 4.03
C SER A 155 7.73 24.37 3.45
N LYS A 156 7.68 24.50 2.12
CA LYS A 156 7.15 25.68 1.42
C LYS A 156 5.63 25.81 1.46
N LEU A 157 4.92 24.74 1.83
CA LEU A 157 3.46 24.73 2.00
C LEU A 157 3.04 24.57 3.47
N LEU A 158 3.83 23.87 4.28
CA LEU A 158 3.58 23.68 5.71
C LEU A 158 3.69 24.99 6.50
N MET A 159 4.67 25.85 6.18
CA MET A 159 4.79 27.15 6.84
C MET A 159 3.58 28.05 6.53
N PRO A 160 3.16 28.23 5.25
CA PRO A 160 1.90 28.90 4.95
C PRO A 160 0.68 28.28 5.63
N LEU A 161 0.59 26.95 5.73
CA LEU A 161 -0.48 26.28 6.47
C LEU A 161 -0.50 26.74 7.93
N ALA A 162 0.64 26.69 8.62
CA ALA A 162 0.76 27.08 10.02
C ALA A 162 0.41 28.56 10.23
N PHE A 163 0.97 29.46 9.43
CA PHE A 163 0.65 30.90 9.52
C PHE A 163 -0.80 31.20 9.14
N GLY A 164 -1.35 30.53 8.13
CA GLY A 164 -2.76 30.67 7.77
C GLY A 164 -3.67 30.26 8.91
N SER A 165 -3.35 29.15 9.59
CA SER A 165 -4.07 28.68 10.76
C SER A 165 -4.01 29.66 11.92
N LEU A 166 -2.81 30.12 12.29
CA LEU A 166 -2.59 31.06 13.40
C LEU A 166 -3.26 32.43 13.13
N LEU A 167 -3.06 32.99 11.94
CA LEU A 167 -3.64 34.29 11.57
C LEU A 167 -5.17 34.22 11.45
N GLY A 168 -5.69 33.10 10.97
CA GLY A 168 -7.12 32.84 10.89
C GLY A 168 -7.81 32.78 12.24
N GLY A 169 -7.18 32.14 13.24
CA GLY A 169 -7.71 32.05 14.59
C GLY A 169 -7.94 33.41 15.26
N MET A 170 -7.21 34.45 14.83
CA MET A 170 -7.40 35.82 15.33
C MET A 170 -8.64 36.53 14.76
N THR A 171 -9.36 35.93 13.81
CA THR A 171 -10.49 36.60 13.13
C THR A 171 -11.78 36.60 13.93
N THR A 172 -11.93 35.71 14.90
CA THR A 172 -13.16 35.59 15.70
C THR A 172 -12.83 35.46 17.18
N LEU A 173 -13.86 35.66 18.01
CA LEU A 173 -13.76 35.42 19.45
C LEU A 173 -13.35 33.98 19.79
N ILE A 174 -13.72 32.99 18.96
CA ILE A 174 -13.61 31.56 19.29
C ILE A 174 -12.37 30.90 18.71
N GLY A 175 -11.71 31.55 17.74
CA GLY A 175 -10.61 30.97 17.00
C GLY A 175 -9.35 30.75 17.84
N THR A 176 -9.18 31.49 18.95
CA THR A 176 -8.04 31.30 19.86
C THR A 176 -8.44 31.45 21.33
N ALA A 177 -7.77 30.69 22.20
CA ALA A 177 -7.99 30.74 23.65
C ALA A 177 -7.80 32.13 24.27
N PRO A 178 -6.77 32.94 23.92
CA PRO A 178 -6.60 34.29 24.46
C PRO A 178 -7.81 35.21 24.24
N ASN A 179 -8.48 35.14 23.08
CA ASN A 179 -9.66 35.95 22.80
C ASN A 179 -10.82 35.63 23.75
N ILE A 180 -11.04 34.33 24.00
CA ILE A 180 -12.05 33.85 24.95
C ILE A 180 -11.71 34.32 26.38
N LEU A 181 -10.44 34.26 26.76
CA LEU A 181 -9.97 34.67 28.10
C LEU A 181 -10.14 36.16 28.35
N VAL A 182 -9.71 37.01 27.42
CA VAL A 182 -9.88 38.46 27.55
C VAL A 182 -11.36 38.82 27.61
N ASN A 183 -12.20 38.15 26.82
CA ASN A 183 -13.64 38.35 26.85
C ASN A 183 -14.28 37.91 28.18
N GLY A 184 -13.80 36.82 28.77
CA GLY A 184 -14.20 36.41 30.13
C GLY A 184 -13.80 37.46 31.17
N ALA A 185 -12.53 37.90 31.15
CA ALA A 185 -12.03 38.91 32.07
C ALA A 185 -12.79 40.25 31.97
N LEU A 186 -13.21 40.67 30.77
CA LEU A 186 -14.05 41.86 30.60
C LEU A 186 -15.42 41.71 31.28
N ARG A 187 -16.07 40.54 31.15
CA ARG A 187 -17.34 40.26 31.81
C ARG A 187 -17.20 40.25 33.34
N ASP A 188 -16.15 39.61 33.83
CA ASP A 188 -15.87 39.52 35.26
C ASP A 188 -15.64 40.91 35.88
N ALA A 189 -15.01 41.81 35.11
CA ALA A 189 -14.84 43.22 35.47
C ALA A 189 -16.08 44.11 35.22
N GLY A 190 -17.20 43.54 34.75
CA GLY A 190 -18.46 44.26 34.50
C GLY A 190 -18.51 45.09 33.21
N PHE A 191 -17.55 44.92 32.31
CA PHE A 191 -17.53 45.58 31.00
C PHE A 191 -18.35 44.82 29.95
N GLU A 192 -18.71 45.53 28.87
CA GLU A 192 -19.39 44.92 27.74
C GLU A 192 -18.46 43.90 27.04
N PRO A 193 -18.89 42.63 26.87
CA PRO A 193 -18.09 41.62 26.21
C PRO A 193 -17.93 41.92 24.72
N PHE A 194 -16.86 41.37 24.13
CA PHE A 194 -16.70 41.35 22.69
C PHE A 194 -17.76 40.49 22.01
N GLY A 195 -18.26 41.00 20.89
CA GLY A 195 -19.07 40.22 19.97
C GLY A 195 -18.22 39.21 19.20
N MET A 196 -18.89 38.24 18.59
CA MET A 196 -18.25 37.16 17.82
C MET A 196 -17.22 37.67 16.78
N PHE A 197 -17.53 38.80 16.13
CA PHE A 197 -16.75 39.37 15.03
C PHE A 197 -16.03 40.68 15.39
N SER A 198 -15.95 41.04 16.68
CA SER A 198 -15.22 42.25 17.11
C SER A 198 -13.75 42.25 16.68
N PHE A 199 -13.13 41.06 16.60
CA PHE A 199 -11.74 40.88 16.17
C PHE A 199 -11.58 40.80 14.64
N THR A 200 -12.67 40.62 13.88
CA THR A 200 -12.62 40.34 12.44
C THR A 200 -11.94 41.42 11.62
N PRO A 201 -12.15 42.73 11.84
CA PRO A 201 -11.46 43.76 11.04
C PRO A 201 -9.94 43.66 11.13
N VAL A 202 -9.42 43.47 12.34
CA VAL A 202 -7.97 43.34 12.61
C VAL A 202 -7.44 41.98 12.17
N GLY A 203 -8.15 40.90 12.50
CA GLY A 203 -7.77 39.55 12.12
C GLY A 203 -7.75 39.36 10.60
N LEU A 204 -8.73 39.90 9.86
CA LEU A 204 -8.80 39.78 8.41
C LEU A 204 -7.72 40.62 7.72
N THR A 205 -7.39 41.80 8.24
CA THR A 205 -6.25 42.59 7.73
C THR A 205 -4.93 41.87 7.99
N ALA A 206 -4.72 41.30 9.17
CA ALA A 206 -3.54 40.50 9.48
C ALA A 206 -3.44 39.25 8.60
N LEU A 207 -4.55 38.53 8.40
CA LEU A 207 -4.62 37.36 7.52
C LEU A 207 -4.33 37.75 6.06
N ALA A 208 -4.93 38.83 5.55
CA ALA A 208 -4.68 39.32 4.21
C ALA A 208 -3.21 39.72 4.03
N ALA A 209 -2.64 40.45 4.98
CA ALA A 209 -1.22 40.82 4.98
C ALA A 209 -0.32 39.58 5.00
N GLY A 210 -0.64 38.57 5.82
CA GLY A 210 0.08 37.30 5.87
C GLY A 210 -0.02 36.51 4.57
N ILE A 211 -1.20 36.46 3.93
CA ILE A 211 -1.42 35.83 2.62
C ILE A 211 -0.56 36.51 1.56
N VAL A 212 -0.60 37.84 1.49
CA VAL A 212 0.21 38.63 0.55
C VAL A 212 1.69 38.36 0.79
N TYR A 213 2.15 38.50 2.04
CA TYR A 213 3.53 38.26 2.41
C TYR A 213 4.01 36.85 2.03
N MET A 214 3.27 35.80 2.40
CA MET A 214 3.65 34.42 2.10
C MET A 214 3.61 34.10 0.62
N THR A 215 2.66 34.69 -0.11
CA THR A 215 2.50 34.48 -1.55
C THR A 215 3.61 35.12 -2.37
N PHE A 216 4.12 36.29 -1.97
CA PHE A 216 5.12 37.05 -2.73
C PHE A 216 6.55 36.96 -2.17
N LEU A 217 6.72 37.12 -0.85
CA LEU A 217 8.02 37.18 -0.17
C LEU A 217 8.39 35.86 0.51
N GLY A 218 7.47 35.26 1.27
CA GLY A 218 7.73 34.08 2.10
C GLY A 218 8.28 32.90 1.30
N ARG A 219 7.82 32.69 0.07
CA ARG A 219 8.33 31.63 -0.82
C ARG A 219 9.84 31.67 -1.09
N ARG A 220 10.47 32.85 -0.99
CA ARG A 220 11.91 33.04 -1.25
C ARG A 220 12.76 32.83 0.00
N LEU A 221 12.18 32.98 1.18
CA LEU A 221 12.88 32.89 2.46
C LEU A 221 12.96 31.46 2.99
N PHE A 222 12.02 30.59 2.64
CA PHE A 222 12.01 29.22 3.16
C PHE A 222 13.10 28.34 2.53
N PRO A 223 13.92 27.67 3.35
CA PRO A 223 14.95 26.78 2.84
C PRO A 223 14.34 25.62 2.06
N ASN A 224 14.98 25.28 0.94
CA ASN A 224 14.71 24.05 0.18
C ASN A 224 15.24 22.85 0.98
N ARG A 225 14.57 22.52 2.09
CA ARG A 225 14.74 21.24 2.75
C ARG A 225 13.86 20.26 2.01
N ASP A 226 14.48 19.44 1.16
CA ASP A 226 13.82 18.35 0.47
C ASP A 226 13.64 17.21 1.48
N PRO A 227 12.41 16.92 1.98
CA PRO A 227 12.20 15.84 2.92
C PRO A 227 12.52 14.47 2.32
N LYS A 228 12.77 14.35 1.01
CA LYS A 228 13.37 13.14 0.43
C LYS A 228 14.71 12.74 1.08
N LYS A 229 15.43 13.66 1.74
CA LYS A 229 16.69 13.35 2.43
C LYS A 229 16.57 13.06 3.93
N GLU A 230 15.52 13.50 4.61
CA GLU A 230 15.42 13.38 6.08
C GLU A 230 14.12 12.72 6.58
N SER A 231 13.05 12.67 5.78
CA SER A 231 11.75 12.13 6.22
C SER A 231 10.85 11.75 5.03
N ALA A 232 11.38 10.98 4.08
CA ALA A 232 10.48 10.07 3.37
C ALA A 232 10.00 9.03 4.41
N PRO A 233 8.72 8.59 4.44
CA PRO A 233 8.42 7.27 4.98
C PRO A 233 9.40 6.35 4.27
N ALA A 234 10.35 5.86 5.05
CA ALA A 234 11.65 5.50 4.55
C ALA A 234 11.42 4.57 3.36
N ASP A 235 11.91 4.96 2.17
CA ASP A 235 11.59 4.34 0.87
C ASP A 235 11.41 2.83 1.09
N LEU A 236 10.17 2.36 1.28
CA LEU A 236 9.97 0.98 1.73
C LEU A 236 10.49 0.06 0.62
N GLY A 237 10.37 0.51 -0.63
CA GLY A 237 11.03 -0.09 -1.78
C GLY A 237 12.55 -0.10 -1.70
N GLY A 238 13.17 0.97 -1.23
CA GLY A 238 14.63 1.10 -1.04
C GLY A 238 15.16 0.30 0.16
N LEU A 239 14.52 0.40 1.33
CA LEU A 239 14.84 -0.36 2.55
C LEU A 239 14.66 -1.85 2.34
N TYR A 240 13.54 -2.24 1.72
CA TYR A 240 13.29 -3.62 1.32
C TYR A 240 13.94 -3.98 -0.03
N GLY A 241 14.75 -3.11 -0.65
CA GLY A 241 15.51 -3.37 -1.87
C GLY A 241 14.71 -3.99 -3.03
N LEU A 242 13.45 -3.56 -3.20
CA LEU A 242 12.51 -4.06 -4.21
C LEU A 242 12.95 -3.74 -5.65
N GLY A 243 13.81 -2.72 -5.84
CA GLY A 243 14.33 -2.32 -7.17
C GLY A 243 15.12 -3.39 -7.92
N GLY A 244 15.51 -4.49 -7.26
CA GLY A 244 16.23 -5.62 -7.87
C GLY A 244 15.38 -6.86 -8.18
N LEU A 245 14.09 -6.90 -7.80
CA LEU A 245 13.26 -8.13 -7.84
C LEU A 245 11.89 -7.96 -8.49
N VAL A 246 11.55 -6.72 -8.87
CA VAL A 246 10.31 -6.40 -9.57
C VAL A 246 10.68 -6.00 -11.00
N GLY A 247 10.35 -6.86 -11.96
CA GLY A 247 10.55 -6.63 -13.39
C GLY A 247 9.27 -6.13 -14.07
N MET A 248 9.41 -5.45 -15.20
CA MET A 248 8.28 -5.11 -16.05
C MET A 248 8.32 -5.96 -17.32
N LEU A 249 7.26 -6.71 -17.57
CA LEU A 249 7.07 -7.49 -18.79
C LEU A 249 5.97 -6.88 -19.63
N LYS A 250 6.24 -6.70 -20.92
CA LYS A 250 5.27 -6.16 -21.86
C LYS A 250 4.83 -7.24 -22.81
N ALA A 251 3.51 -7.44 -22.90
CA ALA A 251 2.89 -8.25 -23.92
C ALA A 251 2.74 -7.41 -25.20
N PRO A 252 3.32 -7.82 -26.34
CA PRO A 252 3.10 -7.13 -27.61
C PRO A 252 1.62 -7.04 -27.98
N ARG A 253 1.25 -6.07 -28.82
CA ARG A 253 -0.15 -5.89 -29.26
C ARG A 253 -0.73 -7.12 -29.99
N HIS A 254 0.12 -7.92 -30.63
CA HIS A 254 -0.25 -9.15 -31.32
C HIS A 254 -0.01 -10.42 -30.50
N SER A 255 0.28 -10.30 -29.20
CA SER A 255 0.59 -11.45 -28.36
C SER A 255 -0.56 -12.43 -28.32
N THR A 256 -0.25 -13.71 -28.49
CA THR A 256 -1.23 -14.80 -28.35
C THR A 256 -1.65 -15.05 -26.89
N LEU A 257 -1.07 -14.32 -25.92
CA LEU A 257 -1.58 -14.21 -24.55
C LEU A 257 -2.86 -13.38 -24.46
N ALA A 258 -3.18 -12.55 -25.47
CA ALA A 258 -4.39 -11.77 -25.49
C ALA A 258 -5.64 -12.68 -25.49
N GLY A 259 -6.58 -12.42 -24.59
CA GLY A 259 -7.78 -13.22 -24.38
C GLY A 259 -7.59 -14.45 -23.50
N LYS A 260 -6.38 -14.70 -22.98
CA LYS A 260 -6.11 -15.75 -21.98
C LYS A 260 -6.16 -15.20 -20.57
N THR A 261 -6.63 -16.00 -19.62
CA THR A 261 -6.52 -15.64 -18.20
C THR A 261 -5.08 -15.75 -17.71
N LEU A 262 -4.73 -15.08 -16.60
CA LEU A 262 -3.42 -15.23 -15.96
C LEU A 262 -3.11 -16.69 -15.65
N GLN A 263 -4.09 -17.48 -15.22
CA GLN A 263 -3.91 -18.93 -15.01
C GLN A 263 -3.61 -19.67 -16.33
N GLN A 264 -4.36 -19.38 -17.40
CA GLN A 264 -4.15 -20.00 -18.71
C GLN A 264 -2.85 -19.57 -19.39
N SER A 265 -2.30 -18.39 -19.05
CA SER A 265 -1.03 -17.89 -19.57
C SER A 265 0.18 -18.71 -19.12
N ARG A 266 0.04 -19.48 -18.03
CA ARG A 266 1.10 -20.23 -17.35
C ARG A 266 2.34 -19.42 -16.95
N LEU A 267 2.26 -18.08 -16.92
CA LEU A 267 3.35 -17.19 -16.47
C LEU A 267 3.95 -17.64 -15.13
N GLY A 268 3.10 -17.92 -14.13
CA GLY A 268 3.56 -18.36 -12.81
C GLY A 268 4.15 -19.77 -12.80
N GLN A 269 3.59 -20.73 -13.54
CA GLN A 269 4.07 -22.12 -13.56
C GLN A 269 5.35 -22.27 -14.38
N ALA A 270 5.40 -21.62 -15.54
CA ALA A 270 6.52 -21.71 -16.46
C ALA A 270 7.72 -20.89 -16.00
N LEU A 271 7.49 -19.69 -15.46
CA LEU A 271 8.57 -18.73 -15.20
C LEU A 271 8.86 -18.54 -13.71
N GLY A 272 7.96 -19.01 -12.84
CA GLY A 272 8.02 -18.69 -11.42
C GLY A 272 7.79 -17.20 -11.13
N LEU A 273 7.20 -16.46 -12.08
CA LEU A 273 6.93 -15.03 -11.96
C LEU A 273 5.50 -14.79 -11.46
N ASN A 274 5.37 -13.96 -10.44
CA ASN A 274 4.08 -13.57 -9.90
C ASN A 274 3.68 -12.20 -10.46
N VAL A 275 2.48 -12.08 -11.03
CA VAL A 275 2.00 -10.80 -11.57
C VAL A 275 1.39 -9.97 -10.43
N VAL A 276 2.06 -8.87 -10.09
CA VAL A 276 1.67 -7.95 -9.00
C VAL A 276 0.70 -6.89 -9.51
N ALA A 277 0.92 -6.39 -10.73
CA ALA A 277 0.06 -5.40 -11.37
C ALA A 277 0.07 -5.55 -12.90
N VAL A 278 -0.97 -5.05 -13.55
CA VAL A 278 -1.09 -4.94 -15.00
C VAL A 278 -1.45 -3.51 -15.35
N GLN A 279 -0.62 -2.83 -16.12
CA GLN A 279 -0.92 -1.52 -16.68
C GLN A 279 -1.53 -1.68 -18.07
N ARG A 280 -2.75 -1.17 -18.24
CA ARG A 280 -3.51 -1.18 -19.50
C ARG A 280 -3.97 0.23 -19.83
N SER A 281 -3.55 0.75 -20.98
CA SER A 281 -3.95 2.09 -21.47
C SER A 281 -3.73 3.22 -20.43
N GLY A 282 -2.66 3.13 -19.65
CA GLY A 282 -2.34 4.10 -18.60
C GLY A 282 -3.04 3.88 -17.25
N GLN A 283 -4.03 2.98 -17.18
CA GLN A 283 -4.64 2.55 -15.92
C GLN A 283 -3.87 1.37 -15.34
N MET A 284 -3.57 1.42 -14.05
CA MET A 284 -2.90 0.34 -13.34
C MET A 284 -3.95 -0.53 -12.64
N ILE A 285 -3.99 -1.80 -13.02
CA ILE A 285 -4.88 -2.83 -12.47
C ILE A 285 -4.04 -3.65 -11.50
N LEU A 286 -4.37 -3.56 -10.22
CA LEU A 286 -3.51 -4.01 -9.13
C LEU A 286 -3.99 -5.37 -8.62
N ALA A 287 -3.04 -6.26 -8.29
CA ALA A 287 -3.27 -7.63 -7.84
C ALA A 287 -4.32 -8.41 -8.68
N PRO A 288 -4.15 -8.53 -10.01
CA PRO A 288 -5.11 -9.21 -10.89
C PRO A 288 -5.31 -10.69 -10.53
N GLY A 289 -6.56 -11.12 -10.31
CA GLY A 289 -6.89 -12.50 -9.96
C GLY A 289 -6.53 -13.53 -11.04
N PRO A 290 -6.58 -14.84 -10.75
CA PRO A 290 -6.22 -15.90 -11.72
C PRO A 290 -7.07 -15.87 -13.00
N ASP A 291 -8.33 -15.42 -12.90
CA ASP A 291 -9.27 -15.27 -14.01
C ASP A 291 -9.09 -13.97 -14.81
N PHE A 292 -8.15 -13.11 -14.41
CA PHE A 292 -7.90 -11.85 -15.11
C PHE A 292 -7.44 -12.11 -16.54
N VAL A 293 -8.17 -11.57 -17.51
CA VAL A 293 -7.89 -11.73 -18.94
C VAL A 293 -6.86 -10.71 -19.40
N LEU A 294 -5.73 -11.21 -19.91
CA LEU A 294 -4.67 -10.40 -20.51
C LEU A 294 -5.10 -9.85 -21.87
N SER A 295 -4.62 -8.65 -22.20
CA SER A 295 -4.80 -7.98 -23.48
C SER A 295 -3.46 -7.68 -24.14
N GLY A 296 -3.45 -7.62 -25.48
CA GLY A 296 -2.27 -7.18 -26.21
C GLY A 296 -1.92 -5.74 -25.85
N GLY A 297 -0.65 -5.48 -25.52
CA GLY A 297 -0.17 -4.18 -25.06
C GLY A 297 -0.16 -3.99 -23.54
N ASP A 298 -0.60 -4.99 -22.76
CA ASP A 298 -0.51 -4.95 -21.31
C ASP A 298 0.95 -4.92 -20.83
N GLU A 299 1.24 -4.07 -19.84
CA GLU A 299 2.51 -4.00 -19.14
C GLU A 299 2.35 -4.60 -17.74
N MET A 300 2.86 -5.82 -17.56
CA MET A 300 2.79 -6.59 -16.32
C MET A 300 3.97 -6.25 -15.42
N VAL A 301 3.69 -5.82 -14.20
CA VAL A 301 4.68 -5.74 -13.13
C VAL A 301 4.74 -7.11 -12.48
N VAL A 302 5.92 -7.74 -12.53
CA VAL A 302 6.14 -9.10 -12.04
C VAL A 302 7.18 -9.14 -10.94
N GLU A 303 6.98 -10.05 -9.99
CA GLU A 303 7.87 -10.34 -8.87
C GLU A 303 8.52 -11.71 -9.08
N GLY A 304 9.85 -11.78 -8.97
CA GLY A 304 10.63 -13.02 -9.06
C GLY A 304 12.09 -12.81 -9.50
N THR A 305 12.89 -13.88 -9.48
CA THR A 305 14.30 -13.83 -9.91
C THR A 305 14.41 -13.64 -11.43
N LEU A 306 14.97 -12.50 -11.87
CA LEU A 306 15.21 -12.19 -13.28
C LEU A 306 16.11 -13.22 -14.00
N GLU A 307 16.94 -13.97 -13.27
CA GLU A 307 17.73 -15.08 -13.81
C GLU A 307 16.86 -16.11 -14.58
N ARG A 308 15.62 -16.34 -14.13
CA ARG A 308 14.68 -17.24 -14.83
C ARG A 308 14.09 -16.60 -16.09
N PHE A 309 14.02 -15.27 -16.14
CA PHE A 309 13.63 -14.55 -17.34
C PHE A 309 14.74 -14.59 -18.41
N GLU A 310 16.02 -14.70 -18.01
CA GLU A 310 17.10 -15.01 -18.96
C GLU A 310 16.97 -16.43 -19.54
N GLY A 311 16.54 -17.41 -18.74
CA GLY A 311 16.17 -18.75 -19.24
C GLY A 311 15.03 -18.73 -20.28
N LEU A 312 14.14 -17.73 -20.24
CA LEU A 312 13.13 -17.50 -21.27
C LEU A 312 13.70 -16.99 -22.60
N ARG A 313 14.77 -16.16 -22.53
CA ARG A 313 15.52 -15.76 -23.73
C ARG A 313 16.18 -16.97 -24.40
N ALA A 314 16.52 -18.02 -23.66
CA ALA A 314 17.02 -19.28 -24.21
C ALA A 314 16.10 -19.85 -25.30
N TRP A 315 14.79 -19.71 -25.11
CA TRP A 315 13.78 -20.27 -26.00
C TRP A 315 13.49 -19.41 -27.22
N LYS A 316 13.93 -18.14 -27.23
CA LYS A 316 13.77 -17.23 -28.38
C LYS A 316 14.49 -17.74 -29.64
N HIS A 317 15.47 -18.62 -29.45
CA HIS A 317 16.31 -19.24 -30.48
C HIS A 317 15.84 -20.65 -30.87
N LEU A 318 14.63 -21.06 -30.46
CA LEU A 318 14.02 -22.32 -30.91
C LEU A 318 13.33 -22.12 -32.26
N GLU A 319 13.94 -22.68 -33.32
CA GLU A 319 13.37 -22.63 -34.66
C GLU A 319 12.39 -23.79 -34.85
N ILE A 320 11.10 -23.47 -34.88
CA ILE A 320 10.07 -24.48 -35.13
C ILE A 320 10.01 -24.74 -36.64
N GLU A 321 10.40 -25.94 -37.05
CA GLU A 321 10.35 -26.35 -38.44
C GLU A 321 8.93 -26.77 -38.86
N SER A 322 8.71 -26.88 -40.18
CA SER A 322 7.43 -27.29 -40.76
C SER A 322 7.05 -28.71 -40.34
N ARG A 323 5.74 -28.96 -40.18
CA ARG A 323 5.18 -30.22 -39.63
C ARG A 323 5.57 -31.46 -40.44
N ASP A 324 5.61 -31.32 -41.76
CA ASP A 324 5.85 -32.45 -42.67
C ASP A 324 7.29 -32.99 -42.52
N ARG A 325 8.26 -32.10 -42.28
CA ARG A 325 9.67 -32.47 -42.08
C ARG A 325 9.94 -33.23 -40.78
N ALA A 326 9.11 -33.06 -39.75
CA ALA A 326 9.30 -33.74 -38.47
C ALA A 326 9.06 -35.25 -38.59
N LEU A 327 8.06 -35.65 -39.40
CA LEU A 327 7.68 -37.05 -39.59
C LEU A 327 8.52 -37.73 -40.66
N GLU A 328 8.88 -37.03 -41.74
CA GLU A 328 9.85 -37.51 -42.73
C GLU A 328 11.19 -37.83 -42.05
N ARG A 329 11.66 -36.96 -41.15
CA ARG A 329 12.87 -37.24 -40.36
C ARG A 329 12.74 -38.41 -39.39
N ILE A 330 11.56 -38.70 -38.87
CA ILE A 330 11.38 -39.90 -38.01
C ILE A 330 11.52 -41.19 -38.83
N THR A 331 11.20 -41.16 -40.12
CA THR A 331 11.32 -42.35 -40.99
C THR A 331 12.61 -42.43 -41.79
N ASP A 332 13.27 -41.29 -42.04
CA ASP A 332 14.61 -41.23 -42.66
C ASP A 332 15.73 -41.45 -41.63
N ALA A 333 15.44 -41.16 -40.35
CA ALA A 333 16.27 -41.53 -39.23
C ALA A 333 16.43 -43.05 -39.14
N SER A 334 17.45 -43.51 -38.42
CA SER A 334 17.67 -44.90 -37.98
C SER A 334 16.59 -45.41 -36.99
N ILE A 335 15.34 -45.04 -37.25
CA ILE A 335 14.14 -45.31 -36.47
C ILE A 335 13.13 -46.00 -37.39
N GLU A 336 12.88 -47.28 -37.14
CA GLU A 336 11.79 -48.02 -37.78
C GLU A 336 10.52 -47.87 -36.94
N VAL A 337 9.39 -47.67 -37.61
CA VAL A 337 8.08 -47.67 -36.97
C VAL A 337 7.34 -48.93 -37.39
N ALA A 338 6.85 -49.68 -36.41
CA ALA A 338 6.16 -50.94 -36.64
C ALA A 338 4.83 -50.97 -35.88
N GLU A 339 3.86 -51.65 -36.46
CA GLU A 339 2.61 -52.01 -35.82
C GLU A 339 2.71 -53.46 -35.33
N LEU A 340 2.64 -53.61 -34.00
CA LEU A 340 2.73 -54.88 -33.30
C LEU A 340 1.37 -55.30 -32.78
N GLU A 341 0.85 -56.42 -33.24
CA GLU A 341 -0.37 -57.00 -32.66
C GLU A 341 -0.03 -57.81 -31.38
N LEU A 342 -0.75 -57.56 -30.30
CA LEU A 342 -0.60 -58.33 -29.07
C LEU A 342 -1.25 -59.71 -29.20
N ALA A 343 -0.42 -60.75 -29.19
CA ALA A 343 -0.87 -62.15 -29.23
C ALA A 343 -1.71 -62.51 -28.00
N GLU A 344 -2.70 -63.40 -28.16
CA GLU A 344 -3.66 -63.78 -27.11
C GLU A 344 -2.99 -64.36 -25.83
N GLY A 345 -1.79 -64.91 -25.94
CA GLY A 345 -1.00 -65.44 -24.81
C GLY A 345 0.07 -64.48 -24.26
N SER A 346 0.04 -63.20 -24.65
CA SER A 346 1.09 -62.24 -24.29
C SER A 346 1.13 -61.95 -22.79
N PRO A 347 2.31 -62.00 -22.13
CA PRO A 347 2.45 -61.66 -20.70
C PRO A 347 2.20 -60.17 -20.41
N LEU A 348 2.04 -59.35 -21.46
CA LEU A 348 1.76 -57.92 -21.37
C LEU A 348 0.27 -57.64 -21.16
N ILE A 349 -0.61 -58.60 -21.45
CA ILE A 349 -2.06 -58.45 -21.29
C ILE A 349 -2.40 -58.23 -19.80
N GLY A 350 -3.30 -57.28 -19.53
CA GLY A 350 -3.70 -56.91 -18.17
C GLY A 350 -2.71 -55.98 -17.46
N GLN A 351 -1.57 -55.66 -18.06
CA GLN A 351 -0.63 -54.66 -17.55
C GLN A 351 -0.89 -53.28 -18.18
N THR A 352 -0.59 -52.22 -17.43
CA THR A 352 -0.51 -50.87 -18.03
C THR A 352 0.76 -50.73 -18.84
N VAL A 353 0.77 -49.89 -19.89
CA VAL A 353 1.98 -49.60 -20.67
C VAL A 353 3.16 -49.17 -19.77
N ARG A 354 2.89 -48.41 -18.69
CA ARG A 354 3.90 -48.03 -17.69
C ARG A 354 4.48 -49.25 -16.97
N LYS A 355 3.65 -50.20 -16.55
CA LYS A 355 4.09 -51.41 -15.83
C LYS A 355 4.82 -52.39 -16.76
N ALA A 356 4.37 -52.50 -18.01
CA ALA A 356 4.99 -53.31 -19.05
C ALA A 356 6.42 -52.84 -19.40
N ASN A 357 6.71 -51.55 -19.18
CA ASN A 357 8.03 -50.94 -19.31
C ASN A 357 8.78 -51.31 -20.60
N LEU A 358 8.03 -51.38 -21.71
CA LEU A 358 8.50 -51.86 -23.03
C LEU A 358 9.71 -51.08 -23.55
N ARG A 359 9.88 -49.83 -23.10
CA ARG A 359 11.07 -49.00 -23.35
C ARG A 359 12.33 -49.64 -22.80
N GLN A 360 12.39 -49.87 -21.49
CA GLN A 360 13.62 -50.36 -20.83
C GLN A 360 13.86 -51.84 -21.07
N THR A 361 12.79 -52.64 -21.14
CA THR A 361 12.91 -54.09 -21.29
C THR A 361 13.18 -54.53 -22.73
N ARG A 362 12.64 -53.80 -23.73
CA ARG A 362 12.67 -54.22 -25.14
C ARG A 362 13.03 -53.11 -26.14
N GLY A 363 13.28 -51.88 -25.69
CA GLY A 363 13.58 -50.76 -26.58
C GLY A 363 12.42 -50.35 -27.49
N LEU A 364 11.18 -50.67 -27.11
CA LEU A 364 9.98 -50.38 -27.90
C LEU A 364 9.24 -49.17 -27.34
N HIS A 365 8.95 -48.22 -28.21
CA HIS A 365 8.33 -46.97 -27.84
C HIS A 365 6.91 -46.85 -28.39
N VAL A 366 5.91 -47.07 -27.55
CA VAL A 366 4.49 -46.99 -27.95
C VAL A 366 4.11 -45.55 -28.32
N LEU A 367 3.87 -45.32 -29.60
CA LEU A 367 3.40 -44.07 -30.21
C LEU A 367 1.87 -43.97 -30.14
N ALA A 368 1.18 -45.07 -30.44
CA ALA A 368 -0.28 -45.17 -30.40
C ALA A 368 -0.74 -46.60 -30.09
N ILE A 369 -1.98 -46.74 -29.63
CA ILE A 369 -2.66 -48.03 -29.47
C ILE A 369 -3.93 -48.00 -30.29
N LEU A 370 -4.07 -48.93 -31.23
CA LEU A 370 -5.30 -49.14 -31.99
C LEU A 370 -6.09 -50.28 -31.34
N ARG A 371 -7.32 -49.97 -30.91
CA ARG A 371 -8.29 -50.91 -30.34
C ARG A 371 -9.64 -50.69 -30.99
N ASP A 372 -10.24 -51.75 -31.54
CA ASP A 372 -11.60 -51.73 -32.11
C ASP A 372 -11.85 -50.49 -33.00
N VAL A 373 -10.91 -50.19 -33.91
CA VAL A 373 -10.95 -49.05 -34.87
C VAL A 373 -10.57 -47.68 -34.27
N ARG A 374 -10.39 -47.53 -32.95
CA ARG A 374 -9.98 -46.27 -32.32
C ARG A 374 -8.48 -46.20 -32.07
N VAL A 375 -7.86 -45.14 -32.57
CA VAL A 375 -6.44 -44.82 -32.30
C VAL A 375 -6.34 -43.98 -31.02
N HIS A 376 -5.81 -44.58 -29.97
CA HIS A 376 -5.45 -43.90 -28.73
C HIS A 376 -4.05 -43.28 -28.84
N ARG A 377 -3.94 -41.99 -28.51
CA ARG A 377 -2.71 -41.17 -28.68
C ARG A 377 -2.32 -40.39 -27.42
N THR A 378 -3.08 -40.52 -26.33
CA THR A 378 -2.92 -39.79 -25.07
C THR A 378 -3.22 -40.72 -23.91
N GLY A 379 -2.60 -40.47 -22.75
CA GLY A 379 -2.83 -41.31 -21.56
C GLY A 379 -2.30 -42.74 -21.69
N LEU A 380 -1.50 -43.03 -22.72
CA LEU A 380 -1.05 -44.39 -23.05
C LEU A 380 -0.35 -45.08 -21.87
N ARG A 381 0.44 -44.32 -21.08
CA ARG A 381 1.15 -44.84 -19.91
C ARG A 381 0.23 -45.56 -18.90
N LEU A 382 -1.01 -45.10 -18.75
CA LEU A 382 -1.97 -45.63 -17.79
C LEU A 382 -2.95 -46.65 -18.41
N MET A 383 -2.89 -46.86 -19.73
CA MET A 383 -3.81 -47.72 -20.44
C MET A 383 -3.40 -49.19 -20.28
N THR A 384 -4.38 -50.05 -19.95
CA THR A 384 -4.19 -51.50 -19.81
C THR A 384 -4.24 -52.17 -21.18
N LEU A 385 -3.22 -52.96 -21.48
CA LEU A 385 -3.09 -53.72 -22.73
C LEU A 385 -4.05 -54.92 -22.75
N THR A 386 -4.76 -55.10 -23.85
CA THR A 386 -5.70 -56.23 -24.07
C THR A 386 -5.26 -57.06 -25.27
N ALA A 387 -5.72 -58.32 -25.35
CA ALA A 387 -5.52 -59.15 -26.54
C ALA A 387 -6.13 -58.45 -27.78
N GLY A 388 -5.43 -58.49 -28.91
CA GLY A 388 -5.86 -57.82 -30.16
C GLY A 388 -5.54 -56.33 -30.23
N ASP A 389 -4.95 -55.72 -29.18
CA ASP A 389 -4.42 -54.35 -29.29
C ASP A 389 -3.28 -54.31 -30.31
N ARG A 390 -3.35 -53.37 -31.25
CA ARG A 390 -2.26 -53.10 -32.19
C ARG A 390 -1.46 -51.89 -31.69
N LEU A 391 -0.23 -52.15 -31.27
CA LEU A 391 0.72 -51.16 -30.75
C LEU A 391 1.53 -50.58 -31.90
N VAL A 392 1.35 -49.29 -32.18
CA VAL A 392 2.27 -48.59 -33.07
C VAL A 392 3.48 -48.19 -32.24
N VAL A 393 4.65 -48.75 -32.56
CA VAL A 393 5.89 -48.53 -31.82
C VAL A 393 6.99 -47.97 -32.70
N ALA A 394 7.81 -47.08 -32.15
CA ALA A 394 9.10 -46.69 -32.71
C ALA A 394 10.24 -47.51 -32.08
N MET A 395 11.24 -47.86 -32.88
CA MET A 395 12.41 -48.64 -32.47
C MET A 395 13.63 -48.31 -33.33
N LYS A 396 14.85 -48.60 -32.83
CA LYS A 396 16.09 -48.41 -33.60
C LYS A 396 16.18 -49.42 -34.76
N SER A 397 16.65 -48.96 -35.93
CA SER A 397 16.79 -49.78 -37.15
C SER A 397 17.55 -51.09 -36.89
N GLY A 398 17.09 -52.18 -37.50
CA GLY A 398 17.69 -53.51 -37.34
C GLY A 398 17.21 -54.30 -36.12
N ARG A 399 16.36 -53.74 -35.25
CA ARG A 399 15.70 -54.51 -34.17
C ARG A 399 14.39 -55.19 -34.61
N PHE A 400 13.91 -54.92 -35.82
CA PHE A 400 12.67 -55.50 -36.36
C PHE A 400 12.71 -57.04 -36.37
N ALA A 401 13.82 -57.63 -36.86
CA ALA A 401 14.01 -59.08 -36.91
C ALA A 401 14.06 -59.73 -35.51
N ALA A 402 14.55 -59.02 -34.49
CA ALA A 402 14.66 -59.53 -33.12
C ALA A 402 13.30 -59.59 -32.38
N LEU A 403 12.25 -58.97 -32.92
CA LEU A 403 10.90 -59.03 -32.35
C LEU A 403 10.09 -60.24 -32.83
N GLU A 404 10.40 -60.79 -34.00
CA GLU A 404 9.72 -61.97 -34.56
C GLU A 404 10.05 -63.26 -33.78
N GLU A 405 11.20 -63.32 -33.09
CA GLU A 405 11.63 -64.51 -32.33
C GLU A 405 10.85 -64.72 -31.01
N GLY A 406 10.09 -63.73 -30.54
CA GLY A 406 9.36 -63.79 -29.28
C GLY A 406 7.87 -64.06 -29.46
N LYS A 407 7.31 -65.10 -28.82
CA LYS A 407 5.86 -65.40 -28.76
C LYS A 407 4.97 -64.32 -28.11
N THR A 408 5.46 -63.09 -27.95
CA THR A 408 4.78 -61.97 -27.28
C THR A 408 3.96 -61.12 -28.26
N PHE A 409 4.39 -61.04 -29.52
CA PHE A 409 3.71 -60.27 -30.57
C PHE A 409 3.31 -61.22 -31.70
N GLY A 410 2.13 -61.00 -32.26
CA GLY A 410 1.58 -61.76 -33.38
C GLY A 410 2.13 -61.21 -34.71
N ALA A 411 1.28 -60.55 -35.48
CA ALA A 411 1.71 -59.94 -36.73
C ALA A 411 2.46 -58.62 -36.50
N ILE A 412 3.61 -58.47 -37.16
CA ILE A 412 4.45 -57.28 -37.16
C ILE A 412 4.41 -56.68 -38.56
N HIS A 413 4.00 -55.42 -38.68
CA HIS A 413 3.96 -54.70 -39.95
C HIS A 413 4.81 -53.44 -39.85
N SER A 414 5.73 -53.22 -40.79
CA SER A 414 6.41 -51.91 -40.87
C SER A 414 5.40 -50.86 -41.32
N VAL A 415 5.46 -49.68 -40.71
CA VAL A 415 4.54 -48.57 -40.98
C VAL A 415 5.33 -47.45 -41.64
N SER A 416 4.90 -47.06 -42.84
CA SER A 416 5.52 -45.96 -43.57
C SER A 416 5.16 -44.58 -42.99
N ALA A 417 5.96 -43.55 -43.30
CA ALA A 417 5.66 -42.16 -42.92
C ALA A 417 4.24 -41.73 -43.36
N ARG A 418 3.84 -42.17 -44.54
CA ARG A 418 2.55 -41.85 -45.16
C ARG A 418 1.38 -42.47 -44.40
N GLU A 419 1.54 -43.67 -43.85
CA GLU A 419 0.54 -44.34 -43.01
C GLU A 419 0.47 -43.73 -41.60
N LEU A 420 1.61 -43.30 -41.04
CA LEU A 420 1.63 -42.57 -39.76
C LEU A 420 0.84 -41.25 -39.84
N ILE A 421 0.89 -40.60 -41.00
CA ILE A 421 0.15 -39.37 -41.29
C ILE A 421 -1.33 -39.68 -41.58
N SER A 422 -1.60 -40.54 -42.58
CA SER A 422 -2.97 -40.75 -43.07
C SER A 422 -3.85 -41.56 -42.11
N HIS A 423 -3.32 -42.60 -41.47
CA HIS A 423 -4.08 -43.55 -40.66
C HIS A 423 -3.99 -43.24 -39.16
N TYR A 424 -2.79 -42.89 -38.69
CA TYR A 424 -2.54 -42.63 -37.26
C TYR A 424 -2.61 -41.14 -36.87
N GLN A 425 -2.66 -40.21 -37.82
CA GLN A 425 -2.72 -38.75 -37.64
C GLN A 425 -1.65 -38.20 -36.67
N MET A 426 -0.43 -38.71 -36.75
CA MET A 426 0.68 -38.30 -35.88
C MET A 426 1.14 -36.85 -36.13
N GLU A 427 0.87 -36.28 -37.31
CA GLU A 427 1.19 -34.91 -37.73
C GLU A 427 0.52 -33.83 -36.89
N ARG A 428 -0.52 -34.20 -36.13
CA ARG A 428 -1.25 -33.27 -35.26
C ARG A 428 -0.63 -33.07 -33.88
N ARG A 429 0.38 -33.86 -33.50
CA ARG A 429 0.93 -33.87 -32.13
C ARG A 429 2.44 -33.89 -32.02
N ILE A 430 3.17 -34.21 -33.08
CA ILE A 430 4.64 -34.18 -33.09
C ILE A 430 5.11 -32.96 -33.89
N GLN A 431 6.07 -32.22 -33.35
CA GLN A 431 6.67 -31.05 -33.98
C GLN A 431 8.18 -31.06 -33.79
N SER A 432 8.93 -30.77 -34.86
CA SER A 432 10.38 -30.58 -34.78
C SER A 432 10.72 -29.15 -34.39
N VAL A 433 11.63 -29.03 -33.43
CA VAL A 433 12.13 -27.75 -32.93
C VAL A 433 13.64 -27.83 -32.88
N ARG A 434 14.30 -26.98 -33.66
CA ARG A 434 15.75 -26.89 -33.69
C ARG A 434 16.25 -25.94 -32.61
N ILE A 435 17.25 -26.36 -31.86
CA ILE A 435 18.01 -25.54 -30.92
C ILE A 435 19.09 -24.81 -31.71
N SER A 436 19.01 -23.49 -31.86
CA SER A 436 20.11 -22.71 -32.46
C SER A 436 21.35 -22.70 -31.54
N GLN A 437 22.54 -22.49 -32.12
CA GLN A 437 23.79 -22.43 -31.36
C GLN A 437 23.85 -21.31 -30.31
N GLU A 438 23.04 -20.27 -30.46
CA GLU A 438 22.92 -19.16 -29.49
C GLU A 438 21.91 -19.46 -28.37
N SER A 439 21.23 -20.61 -28.41
CA SER A 439 20.25 -20.97 -27.40
C SER A 439 20.94 -21.38 -26.10
N LEU A 440 20.54 -20.76 -24.97
CA LEU A 440 21.00 -21.17 -23.63
C LEU A 440 20.45 -22.53 -23.18
N LEU A 441 19.65 -23.21 -24.02
CA LEU A 441 19.31 -24.63 -23.83
C LEU A 441 20.50 -25.54 -24.15
N ALA A 442 21.42 -25.08 -25.00
CA ALA A 442 22.66 -25.81 -25.26
C ALA A 442 23.50 -25.87 -23.99
N GLY A 443 23.88 -27.08 -23.57
CA GLY A 443 24.59 -27.37 -22.33
C GLY A 443 23.71 -27.67 -21.13
N GLN A 444 22.37 -27.55 -21.23
CA GLN A 444 21.45 -27.90 -20.13
C GLN A 444 20.98 -29.35 -20.16
N LEU A 445 20.70 -29.91 -18.98
CA LEU A 445 20.04 -31.21 -18.86
C LEU A 445 18.59 -31.12 -19.30
N LEU A 446 18.09 -32.14 -20.01
CA LEU A 446 16.71 -32.18 -20.48
C LEU A 446 15.69 -31.97 -19.35
N ALA A 447 15.94 -32.52 -18.16
CA ALA A 447 15.11 -32.35 -16.97
C ALA A 447 14.98 -30.88 -16.53
N GLU A 448 16.05 -30.10 -16.65
CA GLU A 448 16.11 -28.71 -16.21
C GLU A 448 15.34 -27.77 -17.15
N THR A 449 15.09 -28.19 -18.39
CA THR A 449 14.34 -27.40 -19.39
C THR A 449 12.86 -27.22 -19.04
N ARG A 450 12.31 -28.07 -18.16
CA ARG A 450 10.89 -28.11 -17.73
C ARG A 450 9.86 -28.13 -18.88
N LEU A 451 10.25 -28.53 -20.10
CA LEU A 451 9.33 -28.65 -21.25
C LEU A 451 8.13 -29.56 -20.94
N ALA A 452 8.38 -30.66 -20.21
CA ALA A 452 7.35 -31.58 -19.77
C ALA A 452 6.46 -30.99 -18.68
N ASP A 453 7.03 -30.43 -17.62
CA ASP A 453 6.29 -30.01 -16.43
C ASP A 453 5.54 -28.69 -16.61
N ALA A 454 6.15 -27.71 -17.29
CA ALA A 454 5.56 -26.38 -17.48
C ALA A 454 4.61 -26.33 -18.68
N PHE A 455 4.95 -27.02 -19.78
CA PHE A 455 4.21 -26.94 -21.03
C PHE A 455 3.45 -28.22 -21.38
N GLY A 456 3.75 -29.36 -20.75
CA GLY A 456 3.18 -30.65 -21.15
C GLY A 456 3.76 -31.15 -22.47
N LEU A 457 4.93 -30.63 -22.89
CA LEU A 457 5.63 -31.02 -24.11
C LEU A 457 6.63 -32.13 -23.79
N THR A 458 6.42 -33.32 -24.36
CA THR A 458 7.32 -34.46 -24.16
C THR A 458 8.33 -34.52 -25.29
N VAL A 459 9.63 -34.50 -25.00
CA VAL A 459 10.66 -34.81 -26.01
C VAL A 459 10.60 -36.30 -26.33
N VAL A 460 10.27 -36.63 -27.58
CA VAL A 460 10.20 -38.02 -28.06
C VAL A 460 11.49 -38.45 -28.76
N GLY A 461 12.32 -37.51 -29.20
CA GLY A 461 13.67 -37.77 -29.71
C GLY A 461 14.48 -36.49 -29.93
N ILE A 462 15.79 -36.65 -30.05
CA ILE A 462 16.76 -35.61 -30.40
C ILE A 462 17.54 -36.11 -31.62
N LEU A 463 17.57 -35.30 -32.67
CA LEU A 463 18.41 -35.56 -33.84
C LEU A 463 19.63 -34.65 -33.76
N ARG A 464 20.81 -35.26 -33.58
CA ARG A 464 22.12 -34.60 -33.55
C ARG A 464 22.91 -35.05 -34.77
N ALA A 465 23.80 -34.20 -35.29
CA ALA A 465 24.43 -34.37 -36.61
C ALA A 465 24.88 -35.81 -36.96
N ASP A 466 25.45 -36.53 -35.99
CA ASP A 466 25.95 -37.90 -36.16
C ASP A 466 25.24 -38.95 -35.27
N GLU A 467 24.21 -38.57 -34.50
CA GLU A 467 23.52 -39.47 -33.57
C GLU A 467 22.05 -39.11 -33.36
N GLU A 468 21.20 -40.13 -33.30
CA GLU A 468 19.77 -39.97 -33.08
C GLU A 468 19.38 -40.60 -31.74
N LEU A 469 19.06 -39.74 -30.78
CA LEU A 469 18.71 -40.13 -29.42
C LEU A 469 17.19 -40.22 -29.30
N LEU A 470 16.67 -41.44 -29.39
CA LEU A 470 15.27 -41.75 -29.11
C LEU A 470 14.97 -41.67 -27.61
N MET A 471 13.93 -40.92 -27.22
CA MET A 471 13.57 -40.66 -25.82
C MET A 471 14.81 -40.42 -24.96
N PRO A 472 15.46 -39.25 -25.11
CA PRO A 472 16.56 -38.85 -24.24
C PRO A 472 16.19 -39.04 -22.77
N ASP A 473 17.16 -39.50 -21.98
CA ASP A 473 16.97 -39.55 -20.53
C ASP A 473 16.90 -38.13 -19.96
N PRO A 474 16.27 -37.95 -18.78
CA PRO A 474 16.19 -36.62 -18.16
C PRO A 474 17.57 -35.97 -17.96
N ASP A 475 18.62 -36.79 -17.84
CA ASP A 475 20.00 -36.37 -17.66
C ASP A 475 20.76 -36.15 -18.99
N THR A 476 20.08 -36.26 -20.14
CA THR A 476 20.68 -35.98 -21.44
C THR A 476 20.93 -34.47 -21.59
N ILE A 477 22.17 -34.11 -21.94
CA ILE A 477 22.56 -32.73 -22.21
C ILE A 477 22.20 -32.35 -23.65
N LEU A 478 21.48 -31.24 -23.81
CA LEU A 478 21.11 -30.69 -25.10
C LEU A 478 22.28 -29.92 -25.73
N GLU A 479 22.45 -29.98 -27.05
CA GLU A 479 23.53 -29.30 -27.78
C GLU A 479 22.97 -28.29 -28.80
N GLY A 480 23.78 -27.27 -29.11
CA GLY A 480 23.46 -26.30 -30.15
C GLY A 480 23.45 -26.98 -31.52
N GLY A 481 22.32 -26.93 -32.22
CA GLY A 481 22.07 -27.63 -33.48
C GLY A 481 21.13 -28.84 -33.35
N ASP A 482 20.85 -29.30 -32.13
CA ASP A 482 19.94 -30.42 -31.89
C ASP A 482 18.53 -30.12 -32.44
N VAL A 483 17.90 -31.11 -33.08
CA VAL A 483 16.49 -31.05 -33.47
C VAL A 483 15.68 -31.91 -32.51
N LEU A 484 14.93 -31.25 -31.63
CA LEU A 484 14.00 -31.87 -30.69
C LEU A 484 12.70 -32.22 -31.39
N LEU A 485 12.31 -33.49 -31.30
CA LEU A 485 10.97 -33.93 -31.66
C LEU A 485 10.09 -33.82 -30.42
N LEU A 486 9.18 -32.85 -30.41
CA LEU A 486 8.28 -32.55 -29.30
C LEU A 486 6.90 -33.12 -29.55
N ARG A 487 6.36 -33.86 -28.59
CA ARG A 487 4.98 -34.32 -28.56
C ARG A 487 4.14 -33.48 -27.59
N GLY A 488 3.09 -32.82 -28.08
CA GLY A 488 2.25 -31.93 -27.27
C GLY A 488 0.95 -31.50 -27.94
N ARG A 489 0.10 -30.74 -27.23
CA ARG A 489 -1.06 -30.10 -27.84
C ARG A 489 -0.62 -28.82 -28.56
N LEU A 490 -1.32 -28.47 -29.63
CA LEU A 490 -1.04 -27.25 -30.39
C LEU A 490 -1.17 -25.97 -29.54
N GLU A 491 -2.07 -25.98 -28.54
CA GLU A 491 -2.26 -24.84 -27.63
C GLU A 491 -1.07 -24.62 -26.70
N ASP A 492 -0.43 -25.70 -26.22
CA ASP A 492 0.73 -25.62 -25.34
C ASP A 492 1.93 -25.00 -26.06
N LEU A 493 2.12 -25.36 -27.33
CA LEU A 493 3.14 -24.77 -28.21
C LEU A 493 2.86 -23.29 -28.51
N ARG A 494 1.59 -22.89 -28.62
CA ARG A 494 1.21 -21.47 -28.79
C ARG A 494 1.53 -20.66 -27.56
N ILE A 495 1.26 -21.18 -26.35
CA ILE A 495 1.60 -20.50 -25.09
C ILE A 495 3.12 -20.33 -24.98
N LEU A 496 3.89 -21.36 -25.32
CA LEU A 496 5.36 -21.28 -25.36
C LEU A 496 5.83 -20.12 -26.27
N ARG A 497 5.29 -20.02 -27.50
CA ARG A 497 5.59 -18.89 -28.41
C ARG A 497 5.16 -17.55 -27.81
N ALA A 498 3.98 -17.48 -27.21
CA ALA A 498 3.45 -16.27 -26.60
C ALA A 498 4.36 -15.71 -25.49
N LEU A 499 4.95 -16.60 -24.69
CA LEU A 499 5.91 -16.23 -23.64
C LEU A 499 7.26 -15.76 -24.21
N GLN A 500 7.70 -16.30 -25.34
CA GLN A 500 8.92 -15.85 -26.04
C GLN A 500 8.78 -14.43 -26.62
N GLU A 501 7.55 -13.99 -26.93
CA GLU A 501 7.27 -12.65 -27.45
C GLU A 501 7.29 -11.56 -26.37
N LEU A 502 7.33 -11.92 -25.08
CA LEU A 502 7.36 -10.94 -23.98
C LEU A 502 8.66 -10.15 -24.02
N THR A 503 8.55 -8.81 -23.95
CA THR A 503 9.72 -7.94 -23.85
C THR A 503 9.85 -7.38 -22.44
N VAL A 504 11.08 -7.25 -21.93
CA VAL A 504 11.32 -6.50 -20.69
C VAL A 504 11.12 -5.02 -21.01
N GLY A 505 10.34 -4.32 -20.19
CA GLY A 505 10.28 -2.86 -20.22
C GLY A 505 11.65 -2.25 -19.86
N ASP A 506 11.81 -0.94 -20.06
CA ASP A 506 13.04 -0.24 -19.66
C ASP A 506 13.40 -0.58 -18.22
N ASN A 507 14.66 -1.00 -17.99
CA ASN A 507 15.20 -1.45 -16.70
C ASN A 507 15.41 -0.29 -15.72
N ARG A 508 14.49 0.69 -15.70
CA ARG A 508 14.48 1.74 -14.68
C ARG A 508 14.02 1.08 -13.38
N PRO A 509 14.68 1.35 -12.24
CA PRO A 509 14.20 0.90 -10.96
C PRO A 509 12.74 1.34 -10.83
N LEU A 510 11.86 0.36 -10.65
CA LEU A 510 10.44 0.60 -10.58
C LEU A 510 10.21 1.53 -9.37
N ASP A 511 9.82 2.77 -9.64
CA ASP A 511 9.48 3.71 -8.58
C ASP A 511 8.23 3.16 -7.89
N VAL A 512 8.44 2.59 -6.69
CA VAL A 512 7.40 1.92 -5.91
C VAL A 512 6.25 2.89 -5.59
N SER A 513 6.51 4.20 -5.61
CA SER A 513 5.51 5.26 -5.54
C SER A 513 4.47 5.20 -6.68
N ARG A 514 4.77 4.55 -7.81
CA ARG A 514 3.82 4.32 -8.92
C ARG A 514 2.90 3.12 -8.70
N LEU A 515 3.25 2.22 -7.78
CA LEU A 515 2.41 1.11 -7.36
C LEU A 515 1.40 1.55 -6.29
N GLU A 516 1.60 2.72 -5.69
CA GLU A 516 0.66 3.38 -4.79
C GLU A 516 -0.34 4.23 -5.58
N SER A 517 -1.62 4.13 -5.21
CA SER A 517 -2.70 4.96 -5.73
C SER A 517 -3.62 5.42 -4.60
N ASP A 518 -4.65 6.21 -4.92
CA ASP A 518 -5.65 6.61 -3.93
C ASP A 518 -6.38 5.40 -3.29
N THR A 519 -6.36 4.23 -3.94
CA THR A 519 -7.09 3.02 -3.51
C THR A 519 -6.19 1.88 -3.02
N VAL A 520 -4.92 1.83 -3.43
CA VAL A 520 -3.98 0.75 -3.13
C VAL A 520 -2.70 1.34 -2.55
N GLY A 521 -2.16 0.72 -1.52
CA GLY A 521 -0.96 1.20 -0.82
C GLY A 521 -0.05 0.08 -0.35
N LEU A 522 1.09 0.48 0.20
CA LEU A 522 1.98 -0.38 0.95
C LEU A 522 1.75 -0.16 2.44
N ALA A 523 1.87 -1.22 3.22
CA ALA A 523 1.84 -1.13 4.67
C ALA A 523 2.88 -2.07 5.27
N GLU A 524 3.56 -1.61 6.31
CA GLU A 524 4.44 -2.44 7.12
C GLU A 524 3.69 -2.92 8.36
N ALA A 525 3.63 -4.24 8.53
CA ALA A 525 2.97 -4.87 9.67
C ALA A 525 3.85 -5.98 10.24
N SER A 526 4.10 -5.94 11.54
CA SER A 526 4.81 -7.02 12.25
C SER A 526 3.83 -8.01 12.86
N LEU A 527 4.21 -9.28 12.96
CA LEU A 527 3.40 -10.28 13.64
C LEU A 527 3.44 -10.07 15.15
N SER A 528 2.25 -10.03 15.74
CA SER A 528 2.06 -9.97 17.19
C SER A 528 2.71 -11.18 17.87
N PRO A 529 3.30 -11.02 19.07
CA PRO A 529 3.77 -12.14 19.89
C PRO A 529 2.69 -13.20 20.20
N ARG A 530 1.40 -12.85 20.07
CA ARG A 530 0.26 -13.75 20.29
C ARG A 530 -0.40 -14.21 18.99
N THR A 531 0.28 -14.09 17.86
CA THR A 531 -0.29 -14.41 16.55
C THR A 531 -0.70 -15.88 16.42
N THR A 532 -1.85 -16.12 15.80
CA THR A 532 -2.34 -17.44 15.39
C THR A 532 -1.67 -17.95 14.10
N PHE A 533 -0.87 -17.10 13.44
CA PHE A 533 -0.17 -17.44 12.19
C PHE A 533 1.21 -18.10 12.43
N ALA A 534 1.68 -18.14 13.67
CA ALA A 534 2.97 -18.71 14.01
C ALA A 534 3.07 -20.19 13.59
N GLY A 535 4.16 -20.55 12.94
CA GLY A 535 4.47 -21.92 12.49
C GLY A 535 3.78 -22.35 11.19
N ARG A 536 2.81 -21.57 10.68
CA ARG A 536 2.13 -21.83 9.40
C ARG A 536 2.87 -21.19 8.23
N THR A 537 2.72 -21.76 7.05
CA THR A 537 3.31 -21.19 5.82
C THR A 537 2.39 -20.14 5.18
N ILE A 538 2.95 -19.22 4.40
CA ILE A 538 2.14 -18.22 3.66
C ILE A 538 1.17 -18.90 2.69
N GLU A 539 1.60 -20.02 2.09
CA GLU A 539 0.77 -20.86 1.21
C GLU A 539 -0.43 -21.47 1.96
N GLU A 540 -0.23 -22.00 3.17
CA GLU A 540 -1.34 -22.49 4.00
C GLU A 540 -2.31 -21.40 4.44
N LEU A 541 -1.84 -20.16 4.55
CA LEU A 541 -2.62 -19.01 5.00
C LEU A 541 -3.38 -18.32 3.86
N ASN A 542 -3.02 -18.58 2.61
CA ASN A 542 -3.65 -18.01 1.41
C ASN A 542 -3.94 -16.51 1.56
N PHE A 543 -2.93 -15.73 1.97
CA PHE A 543 -3.09 -14.33 2.34
C PHE A 543 -3.86 -13.49 1.32
N ARG A 544 -3.60 -13.77 0.05
CA ARG A 544 -4.24 -13.09 -1.07
C ARG A 544 -5.73 -13.36 -1.17
N GLU A 545 -6.16 -14.58 -0.93
CA GLU A 545 -7.57 -14.99 -1.05
C GLU A 545 -8.36 -14.62 0.21
N ASN A 546 -7.77 -14.88 1.38
CA ASN A 546 -8.41 -14.70 2.67
C ASN A 546 -8.47 -13.21 3.08
N TYR A 547 -7.43 -12.45 2.78
CA TYR A 547 -7.31 -11.06 3.23
C TYR A 547 -7.24 -10.04 2.08
N GLY A 548 -7.07 -10.50 0.83
CA GLY A 548 -7.02 -9.59 -0.32
C GLY A 548 -5.75 -8.74 -0.36
N VAL A 549 -4.67 -9.19 0.29
CA VAL A 549 -3.36 -8.53 0.34
C VAL A 549 -2.27 -9.50 -0.08
N SER A 550 -1.20 -8.98 -0.67
CA SER A 550 -0.01 -9.73 -1.06
C SER A 550 1.15 -9.36 -0.14
N ILE A 551 1.97 -10.35 0.25
CA ILE A 551 3.21 -10.12 0.99
C ILE A 551 4.33 -9.98 -0.05
N LEU A 552 5.02 -8.83 -0.05
CA LEU A 552 6.14 -8.56 -0.97
C LEU A 552 7.49 -8.93 -0.35
N ALA A 553 7.64 -8.79 0.97
CA ALA A 553 8.86 -9.11 1.66
C ALA A 553 8.60 -9.43 3.14
N ILE A 554 9.50 -10.21 3.73
CA ILE A 554 9.53 -10.50 5.16
C ILE A 554 10.88 -10.05 5.71
N TRP A 555 10.88 -9.21 6.74
CA TRP A 555 12.07 -8.90 7.52
C TRP A 555 12.10 -9.73 8.80
N ARG A 556 13.20 -10.44 9.03
CA ARG A 556 13.41 -11.31 10.18
C ARG A 556 14.88 -11.25 10.58
N ASN A 557 15.14 -10.99 11.87
CA ASN A 557 16.49 -10.98 12.46
C ASN A 557 17.51 -10.10 11.70
N GLY A 558 17.09 -8.96 11.15
CA GLY A 558 17.98 -8.07 10.41
C GLY A 558 18.12 -8.42 8.92
N GLU A 559 17.58 -9.54 8.45
CA GLU A 559 17.62 -9.96 7.04
C GLU A 559 16.26 -9.76 6.36
N ILE A 560 16.30 -9.45 5.06
CA ILE A 560 15.12 -9.24 4.23
C ILE A 560 14.97 -10.42 3.27
N TYR A 561 13.94 -11.21 3.50
CA TYR A 561 13.54 -12.32 2.66
C TYR A 561 12.53 -11.84 1.61
N ARG A 562 12.79 -12.18 0.35
CA ARG A 562 11.99 -11.73 -0.81
C ARG A 562 11.63 -12.87 -1.77
N THR A 563 12.34 -13.99 -1.66
CA THR A 563 12.14 -15.20 -2.48
C THR A 563 11.71 -16.36 -1.60
N GLY A 564 11.00 -17.34 -2.18
CA GLY A 564 10.57 -18.52 -1.45
C GLY A 564 9.53 -18.25 -0.34
N LEU A 565 8.95 -17.05 -0.29
CA LEU A 565 8.05 -16.61 0.78
C LEU A 565 6.87 -17.57 1.00
N ARG A 566 6.31 -18.14 -0.07
CA ARG A 566 5.17 -19.07 -0.01
C ARG A 566 5.37 -20.23 0.97
N GLN A 567 6.55 -20.83 0.96
CA GLN A 567 6.88 -22.02 1.77
C GLN A 567 7.48 -21.67 3.13
N MET A 568 7.73 -20.38 3.38
CA MET A 568 8.33 -19.91 4.62
C MET A 568 7.33 -20.00 5.77
N LYS A 569 7.73 -20.65 6.87
CA LYS A 569 6.96 -20.65 8.12
C LYS A 569 7.09 -19.29 8.81
N LEU A 570 5.97 -18.71 9.18
CA LEU A 570 5.92 -17.42 9.87
C LEU A 570 6.29 -17.58 11.35
N LEU A 571 7.05 -16.63 11.87
CA LEU A 571 7.46 -16.56 13.27
C LEU A 571 6.93 -15.28 13.92
N PRO A 572 6.64 -15.29 15.23
CA PRO A 572 6.32 -14.07 15.96
C PRO A 572 7.44 -13.03 15.82
N GLY A 573 7.08 -11.78 15.57
CA GLY A 573 8.04 -10.69 15.36
C GLY A 573 8.56 -10.54 13.93
N ASP A 574 8.17 -11.41 12.98
CA ASP A 574 8.40 -11.16 11.56
C ASP A 574 7.71 -9.85 11.14
N ALA A 575 8.42 -8.97 10.44
CA ALA A 575 7.83 -7.79 9.83
C ALA A 575 7.53 -8.06 8.35
N PHE A 576 6.35 -7.67 7.90
CA PHE A 576 5.87 -7.86 6.54
C PHE A 576 5.72 -6.54 5.84
N LEU A 577 6.19 -6.52 4.60
CA LEU A 577 5.78 -5.51 3.64
C LEU A 577 4.57 -6.01 2.86
N LEU A 578 3.41 -5.43 3.15
CA LEU A 578 2.12 -5.79 2.59
C LEU A 578 1.72 -4.84 1.47
N TYR A 579 1.10 -5.39 0.44
CA TYR A 579 0.59 -4.66 -0.70
C TYR A 579 -0.86 -5.03 -0.98
N GLY A 580 -1.74 -4.03 -1.09
CA GLY A 580 -3.15 -4.28 -1.36
C GLY A 580 -4.04 -3.04 -1.24
N ASP A 581 -5.35 -3.25 -1.40
CA ASP A 581 -6.34 -2.19 -1.22
C ASP A 581 -6.23 -1.57 0.19
N ARG A 582 -6.17 -0.23 0.26
CA ARG A 582 -5.97 0.49 1.53
C ARG A 582 -7.04 0.17 2.57
N SER A 583 -8.27 -0.10 2.16
CA SER A 583 -9.35 -0.51 3.07
C SER A 583 -9.15 -1.93 3.61
N ARG A 584 -8.57 -2.83 2.81
CA ARG A 584 -8.26 -4.20 3.23
C ARG A 584 -7.00 -4.27 4.09
N LEU A 585 -5.99 -3.47 3.75
CA LEU A 585 -4.80 -3.29 4.59
C LEU A 585 -5.22 -2.77 5.96
N ALA A 586 -6.05 -1.72 6.04
CA ALA A 586 -6.57 -1.20 7.30
C ALA A 586 -7.31 -2.27 8.14
N ARG A 587 -8.13 -3.12 7.50
CA ARG A 587 -8.82 -4.23 8.20
C ARG A 587 -7.89 -5.33 8.67
N LEU A 588 -6.86 -5.67 7.89
CA LEU A 588 -5.87 -6.65 8.30
C LEU A 588 -5.07 -6.15 9.50
N VAL A 589 -4.75 -4.86 9.50
CA VAL A 589 -4.08 -4.15 10.58
C VAL A 589 -4.89 -4.16 11.88
N GLU A 590 -6.22 -4.17 11.81
CA GLU A 590 -7.11 -4.30 12.97
C GLU A 590 -7.12 -5.72 13.57
N ASN A 591 -6.56 -6.72 12.88
CA ASN A 591 -6.51 -8.09 13.40
C ASN A 591 -5.46 -8.18 14.54
N PRO A 592 -5.81 -8.76 15.71
CA PRO A 592 -4.89 -8.93 16.85
C PRO A 592 -3.60 -9.72 16.54
N ASP A 593 -3.57 -10.44 15.41
CA ASP A 593 -2.40 -11.14 14.92
C ASP A 593 -1.28 -10.21 14.41
N PHE A 594 -1.54 -8.91 14.20
CA PHE A 594 -0.57 -7.93 13.70
C PHE A 594 -0.34 -6.75 14.66
N LEU A 595 0.86 -6.18 14.61
CA LEU A 595 1.31 -4.94 15.25
C LEU A 595 1.89 -4.03 14.16
N VAL A 596 1.25 -2.90 13.88
CA VAL A 596 1.64 -2.01 12.77
C VAL A 596 2.72 -1.02 13.14
N MET A 597 3.64 -0.79 12.19
CA MET A 597 4.69 0.24 12.28
C MET A 597 4.54 1.38 11.25
N THR A 598 3.50 1.40 10.41
CA THR A 598 3.27 2.53 9.48
C THR A 598 2.34 3.61 10.06
N GLU A 599 2.90 4.81 10.29
CA GLU A 599 2.14 6.05 10.43
C GLU A 599 1.47 6.40 9.10
N GLY A 600 0.15 6.21 8.98
CA GLY A 600 -0.56 6.58 7.74
C GLY A 600 -1.89 5.91 7.49
N VAL A 601 -2.35 4.98 8.34
CA VAL A 601 -3.75 4.54 8.30
C VAL A 601 -4.60 5.72 8.74
N ALA A 602 -5.13 6.45 7.75
CA ALA A 602 -5.99 7.59 7.95
C ALA A 602 -7.12 7.22 8.93
N GLU A 603 -7.28 8.00 10.01
CA GLU A 603 -8.34 7.80 10.99
C GLU A 603 -9.69 7.58 10.28
N VAL A 604 -10.49 6.62 10.77
CA VAL A 604 -11.78 6.27 10.19
C VAL A 604 -12.72 7.49 10.27
N VAL A 605 -12.92 8.15 9.14
CA VAL A 605 -13.77 9.35 9.03
C VAL A 605 -15.24 8.94 8.86
N ARG A 606 -16.14 9.50 9.67
CA ARG A 606 -17.59 9.24 9.62
C ARG A 606 -18.30 10.17 8.63
N SER A 607 -17.98 10.07 7.34
CA SER A 607 -18.48 11.00 6.30
C SER A 607 -20.01 11.11 6.20
N ARG A 608 -20.78 10.08 6.57
CA ARG A 608 -22.26 10.15 6.60
C ARG A 608 -22.79 11.15 7.62
N LYS A 609 -22.02 11.45 8.68
CA LYS A 609 -22.38 12.38 9.75
C LYS A 609 -21.86 13.81 9.52
N ALA A 610 -21.11 14.05 8.45
CA ALA A 610 -20.65 15.38 8.04
C ALA A 610 -21.74 16.46 7.93
N PRO A 611 -22.92 16.21 7.30
CA PRO A 611 -23.95 17.24 7.24
C PRO A 611 -24.56 17.53 8.62
N VAL A 612 -24.64 16.53 9.49
CA VAL A 612 -25.18 16.69 10.85
C VAL A 612 -24.24 17.54 11.70
N SER A 613 -22.93 17.26 11.70
CA SER A 613 -21.95 18.06 12.44
C SER A 613 -21.86 19.48 11.90
N ALA A 614 -21.88 19.67 10.58
CA ALA A 614 -21.90 21.00 9.98
C ALA A 614 -23.16 21.79 10.37
N LEU A 615 -24.33 21.14 10.41
CA LEU A 615 -25.59 21.78 10.81
C LEU A 615 -25.61 22.15 12.30
N ILE A 616 -25.09 21.30 13.18
CA ILE A 616 -24.95 21.61 14.61
C ILE A 616 -24.02 22.81 14.80
N MET A 617 -22.84 22.80 14.16
CA MET A 617 -21.90 23.92 14.22
C MET A 617 -22.54 25.21 13.69
N ALA A 618 -23.23 25.15 12.53
CA ALA A 618 -23.93 26.30 11.99
C ALA A 618 -25.02 26.81 12.95
N GLY A 619 -25.74 25.93 13.64
CA GLY A 619 -26.71 26.28 14.67
C GLY A 619 -26.08 27.01 15.86
N VAL A 620 -24.96 26.50 16.39
CA VAL A 620 -24.20 27.15 17.47
C VAL A 620 -23.73 28.53 17.04
N LEU A 621 -23.09 28.65 15.88
CA LEU A 621 -22.63 29.94 15.36
C LEU A 621 -23.78 30.92 15.13
N THR A 622 -24.89 30.47 14.52
CA THR A 622 -26.06 31.32 14.28
C THR A 622 -26.65 31.83 15.59
N SER A 623 -26.73 30.97 16.62
CA SER A 623 -27.22 31.36 17.95
C SER A 623 -26.34 32.39 18.65
N VAL A 624 -25.01 32.27 18.52
CA VAL A 624 -24.06 33.21 19.13
C VAL A 624 -24.05 34.54 18.37
N VAL A 625 -24.06 34.49 17.03
CA VAL A 625 -24.02 35.69 16.16
C VAL A 625 -25.29 36.52 16.28
N SER A 626 -26.45 35.87 16.42
CA SER A 626 -27.73 36.55 16.64
C SER A 626 -27.92 37.07 18.07
N GLY A 627 -26.97 36.79 18.97
CA GLY A 627 -27.07 37.17 20.39
C GLY A 627 -28.11 36.38 21.18
N LEU A 628 -28.65 35.28 20.64
CA LEU A 628 -29.64 34.44 21.32
C LEU A 628 -29.07 33.78 22.57
N LEU A 629 -27.87 33.22 22.44
CA LEU A 629 -27.18 32.52 23.54
C LEU A 629 -25.72 32.97 23.59
N PRO A 630 -25.17 33.25 24.79
CA PRO A 630 -23.74 33.39 24.96
C PRO A 630 -23.00 32.11 24.58
N ILE A 631 -21.75 32.25 24.15
CA ILE A 631 -20.98 31.10 23.66
C ILE A 631 -20.74 30.03 24.72
N TYR A 632 -20.52 30.41 25.98
CA TYR A 632 -20.33 29.45 27.07
C TYR A 632 -21.58 28.59 27.34
N VAL A 633 -22.75 28.97 26.81
CA VAL A 633 -23.97 28.16 26.83
C VAL A 633 -24.14 27.39 25.51
N ALA A 634 -23.96 28.08 24.38
CA ALA A 634 -24.19 27.50 23.06
C ALA A 634 -23.18 26.39 22.72
N ALA A 635 -21.90 26.55 23.08
CA ALA A 635 -20.85 25.60 22.76
C ALA A 635 -21.02 24.25 23.50
N PRO A 636 -21.28 24.19 24.82
CA PRO A 636 -21.58 22.93 25.51
C PRO A 636 -22.81 22.22 24.95
N ILE A 637 -23.89 22.95 24.65
CA ILE A 637 -25.09 22.36 24.02
C ILE A 637 -24.72 21.71 22.68
N GLY A 638 -23.95 22.41 21.84
CA GLY A 638 -23.45 21.87 20.58
C GLY A 638 -22.58 20.63 20.78
N ALA A 639 -21.66 20.65 21.74
CA ALA A 639 -20.79 19.51 22.06
C ALA A 639 -21.62 18.28 22.49
N VAL A 640 -22.62 18.47 23.35
CA VAL A 640 -23.55 17.42 23.76
C VAL A 640 -24.33 16.88 22.56
N LEU A 641 -24.85 17.74 21.68
CA LEU A 641 -25.55 17.32 20.47
C LEU A 641 -24.64 16.54 19.52
N MET A 642 -23.37 16.89 19.38
CA MET A 642 -22.40 16.12 18.57
C MET A 642 -22.21 14.69 19.11
N VAL A 643 -22.21 14.51 20.43
CA VAL A 643 -22.12 13.19 21.06
C VAL A 643 -23.43 12.42 20.91
N LEU A 644 -24.57 13.05 21.21
CA LEU A 644 -25.89 12.42 21.12
C LEU A 644 -26.24 11.98 19.70
N THR A 645 -25.84 12.76 18.68
CA THR A 645 -26.08 12.41 17.27
C THR A 645 -25.06 11.40 16.72
N GLY A 646 -24.06 11.01 17.50
CA GLY A 646 -23.02 10.05 17.11
C GLY A 646 -22.01 10.62 16.12
N CYS A 647 -21.80 11.94 16.08
CA CYS A 647 -20.67 12.55 15.37
C CYS A 647 -19.36 12.18 16.07
N LEU A 648 -19.37 12.20 17.41
CA LEU A 648 -18.30 11.70 18.30
C LEU A 648 -18.87 10.68 19.28
N ASN A 649 -18.06 9.70 19.69
CA ASN A 649 -18.35 8.94 20.91
C ASN A 649 -17.78 9.65 22.15
N MET A 650 -18.16 9.21 23.35
CA MET A 650 -17.75 9.87 24.60
C MET A 650 -16.22 9.87 24.79
N GLU A 651 -15.56 8.77 24.46
CA GLU A 651 -14.09 8.66 24.57
C GLU A 651 -13.35 9.58 23.58
N GLU A 652 -13.88 9.76 22.38
CA GLU A 652 -13.34 10.68 21.39
C GLU A 652 -13.57 12.13 21.82
N ALA A 653 -14.74 12.45 22.39
CA ALA A 653 -15.01 13.77 22.95
C ALA A 653 -14.01 14.12 24.05
N TYR A 654 -13.73 13.21 24.99
CA TYR A 654 -12.69 13.42 26.00
C TYR A 654 -11.30 13.58 25.39
N ARG A 655 -10.96 12.82 24.33
CA ARG A 655 -9.68 12.95 23.63
C ARG A 655 -9.52 14.27 22.87
N CYS A 656 -10.63 14.90 22.48
CA CYS A 656 -10.60 16.22 21.85
C CYS A 656 -10.30 17.34 22.86
N ILE A 657 -10.56 17.12 24.16
CA ILE A 657 -10.31 18.12 25.19
C ILE A 657 -8.82 18.12 25.54
N GLU A 658 -8.14 19.22 25.24
CA GLU A 658 -6.77 19.45 25.67
C GLU A 658 -6.74 19.83 27.16
N LEU A 659 -6.74 18.81 28.02
CA LEU A 659 -6.66 18.97 29.48
C LEU A 659 -5.52 19.90 29.91
N LYS A 660 -4.41 19.93 29.17
CA LYS A 660 -3.29 20.83 29.45
C LYS A 660 -3.70 22.31 29.38
N ALA A 661 -4.45 22.69 28.34
CA ALA A 661 -4.91 24.07 28.15
C ALA A 661 -5.98 24.44 29.18
N VAL A 662 -6.92 23.51 29.45
CA VAL A 662 -7.96 23.67 30.48
C VAL A 662 -7.33 23.92 31.85
N VAL A 663 -6.38 23.07 32.26
CA VAL A 663 -5.66 23.19 33.55
C VAL A 663 -4.82 24.45 33.61
N LEU A 664 -4.12 24.79 32.52
CA LEU A 664 -3.33 26.02 32.44
C LEU A 664 -4.21 27.24 32.70
N ILE A 665 -5.33 27.35 32.00
CA ILE A 665 -6.25 28.48 32.13
C ILE A 665 -6.83 28.55 33.54
N ALA A 666 -7.38 27.44 34.03
CA ALA A 666 -7.98 27.40 35.36
C ALA A 666 -6.97 27.79 36.45
N GLY A 667 -5.74 27.28 36.39
CA GLY A 667 -4.68 27.62 37.35
C GLY A 667 -4.17 29.05 37.25
N MET A 668 -4.09 29.61 36.04
CA MET A 668 -3.67 31.00 35.87
C MET A 668 -4.78 32.00 36.24
N LEU A 669 -6.07 31.61 36.15
CA LEU A 669 -7.17 32.41 36.68
C LEU A 669 -7.10 32.52 38.21
N SER A 670 -6.68 31.47 38.92
CA SER A 670 -6.40 31.57 40.36
C SER A 670 -5.32 32.60 40.66
N LEU A 671 -4.25 32.65 39.85
CA LEU A 671 -3.24 33.70 39.99
C LEU A 671 -3.82 35.11 39.74
N GLY A 672 -4.73 35.24 38.78
CA GLY A 672 -5.44 36.49 38.52
C GLY A 672 -6.38 36.91 39.65
N LEU A 673 -6.98 35.97 40.38
CA LEU A 673 -7.79 36.25 41.58
C LEU A 673 -6.94 36.70 42.78
N ALA A 674 -5.72 36.19 42.88
CA ALA A 674 -4.78 36.53 43.95
C ALA A 674 -4.05 37.88 43.72
N MET A 675 -4.04 38.40 42.49
CA MET A 675 -3.49 39.69 42.11
C MET A 675 -4.55 40.79 42.20
#